data_AF-A0A918J4Z1-F1
#
_entry.id   AF-A0A918J4Z1-F1
#
_cell.length_a   1.000
_cell.length_b   1.000
_cell.length_c   1.000
_cell.angle_alpha   90.00
_cell.angle_beta   90.00
_cell.angle_gamma   90.00
#
_symmetry.space_group_name_H-M   'P 1'
#
loop_
_entity.id
_entity.type
_entity.pdbx_description
1 polymer ?
#
loop_
_entity_poly.entity_id
_entity_poly.type
_entity_poly.pdbx_seq_one_letter_code
_entity_poly.pdbx_strand_id
1 'polypeptide(L)'
;METFYLPEGYRVELVASEPMINEPVDIAWDGNGRMYVAQMETYMQNVDGDGTDEPTSKIMLLEDTNGDGKMDKSSVFIDSLLLPRMLLPLDDRLVINETYSYNLVSYRDTDNDGVADEKLPIFTHPDRRGGNLEHQQSGLVWNLDNWVYMTYNPVRFRFKHDAVIVDTLANMPSGQWGLTQDDMGHMYYSSAGGENPAYGFQQPATYGAADPKGRLSDGFIEPWPIVGTPDVQGGAEKRLREDGTLNHFTGVAGQEIYRGHRLPPSVYGDLFIPEPVGRLIRRAKVRNEDGKKVLYNAYDQTEFMASTDLNFRPVQAKTGPDGALYIVDMYRGIIQESAWTAEGSFIRPVIMRKGLDKNIGRGRIYRIVHDQIKPDGKPNLLNKSAKELLDYLGHPNGWYRNTAQKLIVLKGDMSVIPKLKKMATDNESFWAKTFGDKDLGLERVHALWTLEGLGVIDKDLIKSKYNDKDPRVSITAIRLSDELLKNGENDLLPLLANLQFDSDINVVNQLALSLRFSLSPKAAEILTSISERYVDNEIIVRSVFDSFQENDTDLKKLKDLVAKEPNSVKKRIIKGYNNYKQSCVTCHGSDLKGVVNEDKSLIAPPLIGSETVKGDKDVVVKILLNGLTGPIKGKEYGVMLPMASNDDEWIADVISYIRIINDEKSMVDKQDVSRIREETKDKKGYWTLEELMQ
;
A
#
# COMPACT_ATOMS: atom_id res chain seq x y z
N MET A 1 -11.12 -7.80 -30.10
CA MET A 1 -12.00 -6.68 -29.71
C MET A 1 -13.46 -7.14 -29.59
N GLU A 2 -14.00 -7.92 -30.54
CA GLU A 2 -15.36 -8.48 -30.46
C GLU A 2 -15.62 -9.37 -29.23
N THR A 3 -14.57 -9.91 -28.61
CA THR A 3 -14.65 -10.75 -27.41
C THR A 3 -14.80 -9.97 -26.11
N PHE A 4 -14.71 -8.63 -26.13
CA PHE A 4 -14.81 -7.80 -24.93
C PHE A 4 -16.24 -7.45 -24.60
N TYR A 5 -16.55 -7.51 -23.30
CA TYR A 5 -17.81 -7.10 -22.72
C TYR A 5 -17.53 -5.94 -21.77
N LEU A 6 -18.24 -4.83 -21.98
CA LEU A 6 -18.16 -3.60 -21.20
C LEU A 6 -19.58 -3.07 -20.93
N PRO A 7 -19.77 -2.26 -19.87
CA PRO A 7 -21.02 -1.54 -19.65
C PRO A 7 -21.41 -0.67 -20.85
N GLU A 8 -22.72 -0.42 -20.98
CA GLU A 8 -23.27 0.44 -22.01
C GLU A 8 -22.56 1.80 -22.07
N GLY A 9 -22.31 2.28 -23.29
CA GLY A 9 -21.62 3.54 -23.56
C GLY A 9 -20.09 3.46 -23.50
N TYR A 10 -19.50 2.41 -22.91
CA TYR A 10 -18.05 2.20 -22.93
C TYR A 10 -17.61 1.38 -24.14
N ARG A 11 -16.45 1.73 -24.70
CA ARG A 11 -15.81 0.97 -25.79
C ARG A 11 -14.30 0.96 -25.62
N VAL A 12 -13.67 -0.05 -26.21
CA VAL A 12 -12.21 -0.22 -26.25
C VAL A 12 -11.67 0.30 -27.57
N GLU A 13 -10.59 1.06 -27.49
CA GLU A 13 -9.76 1.46 -28.63
C GLU A 13 -8.38 0.82 -28.52
N LEU A 14 -7.85 0.32 -29.62
CA LEU A 14 -6.48 -0.18 -29.68
C LEU A 14 -5.52 1.01 -29.84
N VAL A 15 -4.58 1.14 -28.90
CA VAL A 15 -3.57 2.21 -28.86
C VAL A 15 -2.28 1.77 -29.53
N ALA A 16 -1.81 0.56 -29.19
CA ALA A 16 -0.60 -0.05 -29.75
C ALA A 16 -0.70 -1.57 -29.70
N SER A 17 -0.09 -2.23 -30.68
CA SER A 17 0.05 -3.69 -30.79
C SER A 17 1.28 -4.03 -31.64
N GLU A 18 1.49 -5.31 -31.91
CA GLU A 18 2.55 -5.77 -32.81
C GLU A 18 2.41 -5.13 -34.20
N PRO A 19 3.53 -4.84 -34.91
CA PRO A 19 4.92 -5.08 -34.50
C PRO A 19 5.53 -3.97 -33.62
N MET A 20 4.75 -2.95 -33.23
CA MET A 20 5.24 -1.79 -32.48
C MET A 20 5.68 -2.16 -31.06
N ILE A 21 4.95 -3.08 -30.42
CA ILE A 21 5.22 -3.61 -29.09
C ILE A 21 4.98 -5.11 -29.05
N ASN A 22 5.62 -5.80 -28.10
CA ASN A 22 5.49 -7.21 -27.75
C ASN A 22 5.50 -7.35 -26.22
N GLU A 23 4.63 -8.19 -25.67
CA GLU A 23 4.59 -8.61 -24.26
C GLU A 23 4.74 -7.45 -23.24
N PRO A 24 3.91 -6.39 -23.34
CA PRO A 24 4.00 -5.23 -22.47
C PRO A 24 3.51 -5.58 -21.07
N VAL A 25 4.15 -4.99 -20.05
CA VAL A 25 3.82 -5.23 -18.63
C VAL A 25 3.59 -3.95 -17.83
N ASP A 26 4.12 -2.82 -18.27
CA ASP A 26 3.91 -1.51 -17.65
C ASP A 26 4.03 -0.39 -18.68
N ILE A 27 3.36 0.73 -18.40
CA ILE A 27 3.43 1.95 -19.22
C ILE A 27 3.53 3.19 -18.33
N ALA A 28 4.22 4.22 -18.83
CA ALA A 28 4.26 5.54 -18.22
C ALA A 28 4.45 6.64 -19.26
N TRP A 29 3.95 7.84 -18.99
CA TRP A 29 4.09 8.99 -19.89
C TRP A 29 5.06 10.04 -19.33
N ASP A 30 5.89 10.60 -20.20
CA ASP A 30 6.61 11.83 -19.89
C ASP A 30 5.68 13.05 -19.94
N GLY A 31 6.19 14.23 -19.54
CA GLY A 31 5.40 15.46 -19.51
C GLY A 31 4.87 15.93 -20.88
N ASN A 32 5.34 15.36 -21.99
CA ASN A 32 4.89 15.65 -23.36
C ASN A 32 4.02 14.54 -23.95
N GLY A 33 3.67 13.52 -23.14
CA GLY A 33 2.75 12.46 -23.53
C GLY A 33 3.40 11.39 -24.40
N ARG A 34 4.74 11.34 -24.50
CA ARG A 34 5.41 10.16 -25.06
C ARG A 34 5.30 9.01 -24.07
N MET A 35 4.96 7.82 -24.55
CA MET A 35 4.67 6.65 -23.73
C MET A 35 5.88 5.71 -23.70
N TYR A 36 6.45 5.49 -22.53
CA TYR A 36 7.38 4.40 -22.29
C TYR A 36 6.60 3.10 -22.06
N VAL A 37 7.05 2.01 -22.67
CA VAL A 37 6.43 0.68 -22.54
C VAL A 37 7.49 -0.34 -22.14
N ALA A 38 7.34 -0.93 -20.96
CA ALA A 38 8.21 -2.02 -20.50
C ALA A 38 7.73 -3.34 -21.11
N GLN A 39 8.64 -4.08 -21.74
CA GLN A 39 8.36 -5.34 -22.41
C GLN A 39 9.15 -6.47 -21.76
N MET A 40 8.49 -7.60 -21.49
CA MET A 40 9.11 -8.79 -20.90
C MET A 40 9.26 -9.90 -21.94
N GLU A 41 10.05 -9.65 -22.99
CA GLU A 41 10.18 -10.49 -24.19
C GLU A 41 10.79 -11.89 -23.95
N THR A 42 11.32 -12.15 -22.76
CA THR A 42 11.88 -13.46 -22.38
C THR A 42 11.01 -14.23 -21.39
N TYR A 43 9.98 -13.61 -20.80
CA TYR A 43 9.20 -14.26 -19.75
C TYR A 43 8.45 -15.47 -20.31
N MET A 44 8.67 -16.67 -19.76
CA MET A 44 7.87 -17.88 -20.04
C MET A 44 7.66 -18.18 -21.53
N GLN A 45 8.69 -18.03 -22.37
CA GLN A 45 8.60 -18.28 -23.82
C GLN A 45 8.30 -19.75 -24.17
N ASN A 46 8.41 -20.65 -23.20
CA ASN A 46 7.87 -21.99 -23.25
C ASN A 46 7.36 -22.39 -21.85
N VAL A 47 6.74 -23.57 -21.75
CA VAL A 47 6.16 -24.09 -20.50
C VAL A 47 7.17 -24.35 -19.38
N ASP A 48 8.45 -24.51 -19.73
CA ASP A 48 9.55 -24.75 -18.79
C ASP A 48 10.28 -23.46 -18.37
N GLY A 49 9.99 -22.34 -19.05
CA GLY A 49 10.57 -21.03 -18.77
C GLY A 49 12.00 -20.87 -19.28
N ASP A 50 12.44 -21.67 -20.27
CA ASP A 50 13.81 -21.58 -20.78
C ASP A 50 14.11 -20.17 -21.32
N GLY A 51 15.32 -19.67 -21.02
CA GLY A 51 15.78 -18.36 -21.47
C GLY A 51 15.12 -17.17 -20.77
N THR A 52 14.27 -17.38 -19.76
CA THR A 52 13.61 -16.29 -19.00
C THR A 52 14.61 -15.26 -18.47
N ASP A 53 15.77 -15.73 -18.02
CA ASP A 53 16.78 -14.90 -17.39
C ASP A 53 17.77 -14.26 -18.38
N GLU A 54 17.54 -14.38 -19.70
CA GLU A 54 18.35 -13.71 -20.71
C GLU A 54 18.04 -12.20 -20.75
N PRO A 55 19.05 -11.31 -20.69
CA PRO A 55 18.84 -9.88 -20.65
C PRO A 55 18.64 -9.32 -22.07
N THR A 56 17.52 -9.65 -22.72
CA THR A 56 17.19 -9.20 -24.09
C THR A 56 15.88 -8.41 -24.17
N SER A 57 15.20 -8.25 -23.03
CA SER A 57 13.99 -7.44 -22.90
C SER A 57 14.30 -5.95 -23.07
N LYS A 58 13.27 -5.14 -23.31
CA LYS A 58 13.41 -3.75 -23.77
C LYS A 58 12.38 -2.82 -23.13
N ILE A 59 12.67 -1.53 -23.21
CA ILE A 59 11.70 -0.46 -23.03
C ILE A 59 11.55 0.27 -24.36
N MET A 60 10.31 0.37 -24.85
CA MET A 60 9.98 1.14 -26.06
C MET A 60 9.57 2.56 -25.69
N LEU A 61 9.83 3.52 -26.58
CA LEU A 61 9.26 4.85 -26.54
C LEU A 61 8.29 5.01 -27.70
N LEU A 62 7.02 5.27 -27.39
CA LEU A 62 5.95 5.45 -28.36
C LEU A 62 5.47 6.89 -28.39
N GLU A 63 5.09 7.34 -29.57
CA GLU A 63 4.53 8.67 -29.79
C GLU A 63 3.29 8.58 -30.69
N ASP A 64 2.25 9.32 -30.29
CA ASP A 64 1.15 9.73 -31.15
C ASP A 64 1.52 11.09 -31.76
N THR A 65 1.87 11.08 -33.05
CA THR A 65 2.34 12.27 -33.76
C THR A 65 1.18 13.11 -34.31
N ASN A 66 -0.03 12.54 -34.41
CA ASN A 66 -1.18 13.19 -35.04
C ASN A 66 -2.32 13.56 -34.06
N GLY A 67 -2.28 13.05 -32.84
CA GLY A 67 -3.21 13.37 -31.75
C GLY A 67 -4.53 12.61 -31.78
N ASP A 68 -4.66 11.52 -32.54
CA ASP A 68 -5.88 10.69 -32.58
C ASP A 68 -5.97 9.68 -31.42
N GLY A 69 -4.92 9.56 -30.62
CA GLY A 69 -4.80 8.66 -29.50
C GLY A 69 -4.32 7.25 -29.85
N LYS A 70 -3.87 7.02 -31.09
CA LYS A 70 -3.15 5.82 -31.50
C LYS A 70 -1.68 6.16 -31.67
N MET A 71 -0.82 5.27 -31.18
CA MET A 71 0.62 5.44 -31.37
C MET A 71 0.95 5.15 -32.83
N ASP A 72 1.77 6.00 -33.45
CA ASP A 72 2.17 5.88 -34.85
C ASP A 72 3.69 5.97 -35.08
N LYS A 73 4.44 6.27 -34.03
CA LYS A 73 5.91 6.26 -34.02
C LYS A 73 6.43 5.47 -32.82
N SER A 74 7.50 4.71 -33.03
CA SER A 74 8.18 3.95 -31.98
C SER A 74 9.70 3.91 -32.16
N SER A 75 10.41 3.82 -31.03
CA SER A 75 11.84 3.53 -30.96
C SER A 75 12.14 2.59 -29.79
N VAL A 76 13.23 1.84 -29.88
CA VAL A 76 13.78 1.10 -28.75
C VAL A 76 14.53 2.11 -27.88
N PHE A 77 13.95 2.47 -26.73
CA PHE A 77 14.56 3.47 -25.86
C PHE A 77 15.73 2.90 -25.05
N ILE A 78 15.53 1.70 -24.49
CA ILE A 78 16.56 0.95 -23.76
C ILE A 78 16.44 -0.52 -24.17
N ASP A 79 17.55 -1.17 -24.44
CA ASP A 79 17.64 -2.60 -24.74
C ASP A 79 18.47 -3.37 -23.70
N SER A 80 18.61 -4.67 -23.95
CA SER A 80 19.42 -5.58 -23.15
C SER A 80 19.09 -5.59 -21.64
N LEU A 81 17.80 -5.49 -21.32
CA LEU A 81 17.29 -5.50 -19.96
C LEU A 81 16.87 -6.90 -19.53
N LEU A 82 17.03 -7.19 -18.24
CA LEU A 82 16.47 -8.36 -17.59
C LEU A 82 15.06 -8.04 -17.07
N LEU A 83 14.06 -8.27 -17.92
CA LEU A 83 12.63 -8.18 -17.57
C LEU A 83 12.28 -6.90 -16.76
N PRO A 84 12.26 -5.71 -17.40
CA PRO A 84 12.01 -4.44 -16.71
C PRO A 84 10.60 -4.40 -16.12
N ARG A 85 10.46 -3.81 -14.91
CA ARG A 85 9.20 -3.89 -14.12
C ARG A 85 8.64 -2.56 -13.62
N MET A 86 9.46 -1.51 -13.64
CA MET A 86 9.12 -0.21 -13.07
C MET A 86 9.52 0.89 -14.02
N LEU A 87 8.62 1.84 -14.24
CA LEU A 87 8.84 3.02 -15.05
C LEU A 87 8.45 4.26 -14.25
N LEU A 88 9.37 5.21 -14.08
CA LEU A 88 9.09 6.53 -13.53
C LEU A 88 9.76 7.62 -14.38
N PRO A 89 9.02 8.23 -15.32
CA PRO A 89 9.47 9.44 -15.97
C PRO A 89 9.64 10.55 -14.93
N LEU A 90 10.75 11.28 -14.96
CA LEU A 90 10.99 12.44 -14.12
C LEU A 90 10.74 13.70 -14.95
N ASP A 91 11.82 14.29 -15.46
CA ASP A 91 11.90 15.35 -16.46
C ASP A 91 12.09 14.72 -17.85
N ASP A 92 13.25 14.92 -18.49
CA ASP A 92 13.66 14.20 -19.69
C ASP A 92 14.33 12.86 -19.37
N ARG A 93 14.36 12.47 -18.09
CA ARG A 93 14.87 11.19 -17.59
C ARG A 93 13.78 10.17 -17.36
N LEU A 94 14.12 8.90 -17.54
CA LEU A 94 13.34 7.74 -17.11
C LEU A 94 14.09 6.95 -16.04
N VAL A 95 13.49 6.75 -14.88
CA VAL A 95 14.01 5.84 -13.85
C VAL A 95 13.36 4.47 -13.98
N ILE A 96 14.17 3.41 -13.91
CA ILE A 96 13.71 2.02 -14.04
C ILE A 96 14.27 1.09 -12.97
N ASN A 97 13.64 -0.08 -12.85
CA ASN A 97 14.14 -1.24 -12.14
C ASN A 97 13.97 -2.51 -13.00
N GLU A 98 14.93 -3.43 -12.87
CA GLU A 98 14.98 -4.74 -13.53
C GLU A 98 14.72 -5.88 -12.53
N THR A 99 14.33 -7.03 -13.06
CA THR A 99 14.13 -8.26 -12.28
C THR A 99 15.43 -8.69 -11.57
N TYR A 100 15.33 -9.28 -10.38
CA TYR A 100 16.47 -9.71 -9.54
C TYR A 100 17.45 -8.60 -9.12
N SER A 101 17.00 -7.34 -9.13
CA SER A 101 17.80 -6.17 -8.75
C SER A 101 17.05 -5.29 -7.77
N TYR A 102 17.74 -4.74 -6.78
CA TYR A 102 17.25 -3.62 -5.95
C TYR A 102 17.67 -2.26 -6.50
N ASN A 103 18.47 -2.23 -7.56
CA ASN A 103 19.05 -0.99 -8.06
C ASN A 103 18.02 -0.19 -8.86
N LEU A 104 18.08 1.13 -8.74
CA LEU A 104 17.38 2.06 -9.61
C LEU A 104 18.38 2.74 -10.53
N VAL A 105 18.05 2.82 -11.81
CA VAL A 105 18.90 3.44 -12.83
C VAL A 105 18.08 4.47 -13.61
N SER A 106 18.66 5.65 -13.80
CA SER A 106 18.12 6.70 -14.67
C SER A 106 18.74 6.60 -16.05
N TYR A 107 17.90 6.71 -17.06
CA TYR A 107 18.26 6.82 -18.46
C TYR A 107 17.78 8.15 -19.01
N ARG A 108 18.50 8.70 -19.98
CA ARG A 108 18.15 9.95 -20.67
C ARG A 108 18.55 9.84 -22.14
N ASP A 109 17.76 10.48 -22.98
CA ASP A 109 18.04 10.71 -24.40
C ASP A 109 18.45 12.19 -24.54
N THR A 110 19.74 12.45 -24.80
CA THR A 110 20.29 13.82 -24.81
C THR A 110 20.25 14.49 -26.18
N ASP A 111 20.06 13.75 -27.26
CA ASP A 111 20.00 14.28 -28.64
C ASP A 111 18.60 14.23 -29.28
N ASN A 112 17.62 13.65 -28.57
CA ASN A 112 16.22 13.47 -28.96
C ASN A 112 16.01 12.53 -30.16
N ASP A 113 16.90 11.55 -30.37
CA ASP A 113 16.72 10.53 -31.40
C ASP A 113 15.73 9.41 -31.00
N GLY A 114 15.30 9.39 -29.74
CA GLY A 114 14.39 8.40 -29.17
C GLY A 114 15.08 7.19 -28.53
N VAL A 115 16.40 7.23 -28.35
CA VAL A 115 17.24 6.20 -27.72
C VAL A 115 17.98 6.81 -26.53
N ALA A 116 18.03 6.10 -25.41
CA ALA A 116 18.80 6.57 -24.27
C ALA A 116 20.32 6.47 -24.52
N ASP A 117 21.03 7.58 -24.38
CA ASP A 117 22.49 7.70 -24.55
C ASP A 117 23.23 7.98 -23.23
N GLU A 118 22.50 8.34 -22.17
CA GLU A 118 23.04 8.54 -20.82
C GLU A 118 22.42 7.54 -19.83
N LYS A 119 23.28 6.92 -18.99
CA LYS A 119 22.88 5.97 -17.92
C LYS A 119 23.52 6.36 -16.60
N LEU A 120 22.71 6.62 -15.57
CA LEU A 120 23.16 6.99 -14.23
C LEU A 120 22.56 6.08 -13.15
N PRO A 121 23.37 5.44 -12.29
CA PRO A 121 22.85 4.72 -11.13
C PRO A 121 22.27 5.71 -10.11
N ILE A 122 21.00 5.55 -9.76
CA ILE A 122 20.29 6.37 -8.75
C ILE A 122 20.40 5.75 -7.36
N PHE A 123 20.27 4.43 -7.30
CA PHE A 123 20.38 3.67 -6.06
C PHE A 123 21.03 2.35 -6.36
N THR A 124 22.02 1.97 -5.54
CA THR A 124 22.72 0.70 -5.65
C THR A 124 22.66 -0.02 -4.31
N HIS A 125 22.21 -1.26 -4.35
CA HIS A 125 22.26 -2.18 -3.22
C HIS A 125 23.40 -3.19 -3.45
N PRO A 126 24.19 -3.55 -2.42
CA PRO A 126 25.30 -4.49 -2.57
C PRO A 126 24.82 -5.90 -2.97
N ASP A 127 23.66 -6.31 -2.47
CA ASP A 127 23.07 -7.61 -2.78
C ASP A 127 22.10 -7.56 -3.96
N ARG A 128 22.02 -8.65 -4.71
CA ARG A 128 20.95 -8.88 -5.69
C ARG A 128 19.69 -9.39 -5.00
N ARG A 129 18.54 -9.16 -5.64
CA ARG A 129 17.28 -9.75 -5.17
C ARG A 129 17.16 -11.17 -5.73
N GLY A 130 16.96 -12.15 -4.86
CA GLY A 130 16.68 -13.53 -5.25
C GLY A 130 15.19 -13.87 -5.20
N GLY A 131 14.88 -15.16 -5.27
CA GLY A 131 13.53 -15.70 -5.16
C GLY A 131 12.78 -15.74 -6.48
N ASN A 132 11.55 -16.21 -6.42
CA ASN A 132 10.65 -16.36 -7.57
C ASN A 132 10.33 -14.99 -8.23
N LEU A 133 10.19 -15.00 -9.55
CA LEU A 133 10.05 -13.82 -10.40
C LEU A 133 8.71 -13.11 -10.18
N GLU A 134 7.64 -13.85 -9.92
CA GLU A 134 6.35 -13.26 -9.55
C GLU A 134 6.41 -12.48 -8.23
N HIS A 135 7.39 -12.78 -7.36
CA HIS A 135 7.60 -12.12 -6.07
C HIS A 135 8.66 -11.02 -6.09
N GLN A 136 8.97 -10.47 -7.26
CA GLN A 136 9.89 -9.34 -7.42
C GLN A 136 9.17 -8.01 -7.21
N GLN A 137 9.93 -6.97 -6.85
CA GLN A 137 9.37 -5.61 -6.70
C GLN A 137 8.76 -5.11 -8.01
N SER A 138 7.73 -4.30 -7.87
CA SER A 138 6.98 -3.68 -8.95
C SER A 138 6.44 -2.33 -8.46
N GLY A 139 5.96 -1.49 -9.38
CA GLY A 139 5.41 -0.19 -9.03
C GLY A 139 6.48 0.81 -8.56
N LEU A 140 6.49 1.98 -9.19
CA LEU A 140 7.37 3.09 -8.82
C LEU A 140 6.57 4.38 -8.97
N VAL A 141 5.96 4.82 -7.87
CA VAL A 141 4.93 5.87 -7.90
C VAL A 141 5.40 7.10 -7.16
N TRP A 142 5.50 8.24 -7.88
CA TRP A 142 5.62 9.56 -7.27
C TRP A 142 4.32 9.93 -6.57
N ASN A 143 4.34 9.92 -5.25
CA ASN A 143 3.17 10.20 -4.42
C ASN A 143 3.01 11.71 -4.17
N LEU A 144 1.81 12.09 -3.72
CA LEU A 144 1.47 13.48 -3.40
C LEU A 144 2.47 14.15 -2.43
N ASP A 145 3.05 13.38 -1.51
CA ASP A 145 4.00 13.83 -0.48
C ASP A 145 5.45 13.99 -0.98
N ASN A 146 5.68 13.99 -2.30
CA ASN A 146 6.98 14.06 -2.96
C ASN A 146 7.93 12.88 -2.67
N TRP A 147 7.42 11.82 -2.03
CA TRP A 147 8.12 10.55 -1.93
C TRP A 147 7.70 9.62 -3.06
N VAL A 148 8.63 8.80 -3.49
CA VAL A 148 8.45 7.73 -4.46
C VAL A 148 8.46 6.42 -3.71
N TYR A 149 7.37 5.66 -3.86
CA TYR A 149 7.16 4.38 -3.18
C TYR A 149 7.20 3.22 -4.18
N MET A 150 7.51 2.04 -3.66
CA MET A 150 7.57 0.77 -4.40
C MET A 150 6.91 -0.37 -3.63
N THR A 151 6.62 -1.49 -4.30
CA THR A 151 6.13 -2.70 -3.63
C THR A 151 7.26 -3.51 -3.00
N TYR A 152 6.94 -4.43 -2.08
CA TYR A 152 7.84 -5.27 -1.26
C TYR A 152 8.84 -4.57 -0.34
N ASN A 153 9.43 -3.47 -0.77
CA ASN A 153 10.55 -2.84 -0.09
C ASN A 153 10.08 -1.54 0.58
N PRO A 154 10.27 -1.37 1.90
CA PRO A 154 9.91 -0.13 2.59
C PRO A 154 10.87 1.05 2.30
N VAL A 155 11.86 0.87 1.42
CA VAL A 155 12.70 1.96 0.91
C VAL A 155 11.86 2.89 0.04
N ARG A 156 12.03 4.19 0.24
CA ARG A 156 11.40 5.27 -0.53
C ARG A 156 12.45 6.29 -0.96
N PHE A 157 12.14 6.99 -2.05
CA PHE A 157 13.05 7.94 -2.68
C PHE A 157 12.41 9.32 -2.75
N ARG A 158 13.20 10.38 -2.63
CA ARG A 158 12.74 11.74 -2.85
C ARG A 158 13.71 12.44 -3.77
N PHE A 159 13.25 12.72 -4.97
CA PHE A 159 14.03 13.42 -5.99
C PHE A 159 13.86 14.93 -5.79
N LYS A 160 14.98 15.64 -5.84
CA LYS A 160 15.10 17.09 -5.87
C LYS A 160 15.86 17.49 -7.13
N HIS A 161 15.97 18.80 -7.36
CA HIS A 161 16.70 19.35 -8.50
C HIS A 161 18.12 18.77 -8.66
N ASP A 162 18.83 18.60 -7.55
CA ASP A 162 20.26 18.28 -7.50
C ASP A 162 20.59 17.07 -6.63
N ALA A 163 19.59 16.38 -6.09
CA ALA A 163 19.80 15.29 -5.14
C ALA A 163 18.68 14.24 -5.16
N VAL A 164 19.02 13.02 -4.77
CA VAL A 164 18.06 11.97 -4.43
C VAL A 164 18.28 11.59 -2.98
N ILE A 165 17.24 11.73 -2.17
CA ILE A 165 17.22 11.31 -0.76
C ILE A 165 16.63 9.91 -0.71
N VAL A 166 17.29 9.01 0.02
CA VAL A 166 16.82 7.64 0.26
C VAL A 166 16.47 7.52 1.73
N ASP A 167 15.30 6.96 2.01
CA ASP A 167 14.81 6.70 3.37
C ASP A 167 14.11 5.34 3.44
N THR A 168 13.95 4.80 4.64
CA THR A 168 13.31 3.50 4.86
C THR A 168 12.23 3.62 5.93
N LEU A 169 11.01 3.19 5.61
CA LEU A 169 9.92 3.13 6.57
C LEU A 169 10.01 1.90 7.47
N ALA A 170 9.74 2.06 8.77
CA ALA A 170 9.76 0.95 9.72
C ALA A 170 8.63 -0.06 9.48
N ASN A 171 7.47 0.43 9.04
CA ASN A 171 6.30 -0.37 8.74
C ASN A 171 5.64 0.26 7.52
N MET A 172 5.59 -0.45 6.39
CA MET A 172 4.89 -0.03 5.18
C MET A 172 4.08 -1.23 4.68
N PRO A 173 2.86 -1.03 4.13
CA PRO A 173 2.20 -2.12 3.44
C PRO A 173 3.10 -2.68 2.33
N SER A 174 3.23 -4.00 2.27
CA SER A 174 4.02 -4.68 1.24
C SER A 174 3.09 -5.15 0.14
N GLY A 175 3.22 -4.67 -1.09
CA GLY A 175 2.55 -5.19 -2.30
C GLY A 175 3.36 -6.27 -3.02
N GLN A 176 2.72 -7.06 -3.88
CA GLN A 176 3.41 -7.93 -4.87
C GLN A 176 3.40 -7.29 -6.26
N TRP A 177 2.21 -6.95 -6.73
CA TRP A 177 1.94 -6.30 -7.99
C TRP A 177 1.17 -5.01 -7.74
N GLY A 178 1.21 -4.10 -8.70
CA GLY A 178 0.35 -2.91 -8.69
C GLY A 178 0.63 -1.93 -7.56
N LEU A 179 0.70 -0.66 -7.93
CA LEU A 179 0.83 0.40 -6.96
C LEU A 179 0.16 1.63 -7.55
N THR A 180 -0.83 2.15 -6.84
CA THR A 180 -1.55 3.38 -7.20
C THR A 180 -1.81 4.21 -5.96
N GLN A 181 -2.29 5.43 -6.15
CA GLN A 181 -2.61 6.36 -5.09
C GLN A 181 -3.95 7.08 -5.35
N ASP A 182 -4.66 7.47 -4.28
CA ASP A 182 -5.77 8.41 -4.38
C ASP A 182 -5.29 9.88 -4.46
N ASP A 183 -6.23 10.82 -4.51
CA ASP A 183 -5.94 12.26 -4.55
C ASP A 183 -5.21 12.81 -3.33
N MET A 184 -5.28 12.11 -2.20
CA MET A 184 -4.64 12.49 -0.95
C MET A 184 -3.35 11.70 -0.70
N GLY A 185 -2.90 10.91 -1.68
CA GLY A 185 -1.67 10.13 -1.60
C GLY A 185 -1.77 8.92 -0.68
N HIS A 186 -2.97 8.36 -0.49
CA HIS A 186 -3.11 7.03 0.12
C HIS A 186 -2.81 5.98 -0.93
N MET A 187 -1.88 5.09 -0.61
CA MET A 187 -1.40 4.07 -1.53
C MET A 187 -2.32 2.83 -1.46
N TYR A 188 -2.56 2.21 -2.61
CA TYR A 188 -3.31 0.97 -2.72
C TYR A 188 -2.38 -0.13 -3.24
N TYR A 189 -2.28 -1.21 -2.47
CA TYR A 189 -1.44 -2.37 -2.77
C TYR A 189 -2.31 -3.58 -3.08
N SER A 190 -1.78 -4.53 -3.86
CA SER A 190 -2.39 -5.83 -4.09
C SER A 190 -1.37 -6.95 -3.94
N SER A 191 -1.87 -8.18 -3.75
CA SER A 191 -1.07 -9.39 -3.62
C SER A 191 -1.74 -10.53 -4.36
N ALA A 192 -1.15 -10.95 -5.48
CA ALA A 192 -1.65 -12.10 -6.24
C ALA A 192 -1.50 -13.39 -5.43
N GLY A 193 -0.30 -13.67 -4.91
CA GLY A 193 -0.04 -14.87 -4.10
C GLY A 193 -0.77 -14.88 -2.75
N GLY A 194 -1.14 -13.70 -2.24
CA GLY A 194 -2.01 -13.55 -1.08
C GLY A 194 -3.50 -13.44 -1.40
N GLU A 195 -3.87 -13.51 -2.68
CA GLU A 195 -5.25 -13.45 -3.19
C GLU A 195 -6.04 -12.25 -2.66
N ASN A 196 -5.32 -11.15 -2.44
CA ASN A 196 -5.84 -9.96 -1.79
C ASN A 196 -5.85 -8.81 -2.81
N PRO A 197 -7.03 -8.44 -3.33
CA PRO A 197 -7.10 -7.51 -4.44
C PRO A 197 -6.76 -6.08 -4.05
N ALA A 198 -6.92 -5.70 -2.78
CA ALA A 198 -6.60 -4.37 -2.31
C ALA A 198 -6.39 -4.33 -0.79
N TYR A 199 -5.34 -3.64 -0.35
CA TYR A 199 -5.04 -3.37 1.06
C TYR A 199 -4.06 -2.20 1.20
N GLY A 200 -3.77 -1.79 2.44
CA GLY A 200 -2.81 -0.72 2.76
C GLY A 200 -3.32 0.71 2.52
N PHE A 201 -4.60 0.88 2.19
CA PHE A 201 -5.17 2.15 1.71
C PHE A 201 -5.92 2.99 2.76
N GLN A 202 -5.93 2.55 4.02
CA GLN A 202 -6.64 3.27 5.10
C GLN A 202 -5.94 4.55 5.54
N GLN A 203 -4.60 4.60 5.44
CA GLN A 203 -3.80 5.73 5.89
C GLN A 203 -2.55 5.91 5.02
N PRO A 204 -1.94 7.11 4.99
CA PRO A 204 -0.72 7.34 4.24
C PRO A 204 0.42 6.41 4.70
N ALA A 205 1.25 5.96 3.75
CA ALA A 205 2.29 4.96 4.01
C ALA A 205 3.26 5.33 5.14
N THR A 206 3.51 6.63 5.35
CA THR A 206 4.37 7.13 6.44
C THR A 206 3.88 6.81 7.85
N TYR A 207 2.60 6.45 8.03
CA TYR A 207 2.01 6.05 9.31
C TYR A 207 1.91 4.52 9.47
N GLY A 208 2.32 3.76 8.44
CA GLY A 208 2.33 2.31 8.43
C GLY A 208 1.08 1.65 7.88
N ALA A 209 1.04 0.32 7.95
CA ALA A 209 -0.04 -0.47 7.39
C ALA A 209 -1.25 -0.57 8.32
N ALA A 210 -2.44 -0.30 7.78
CA ALA A 210 -3.71 -0.49 8.46
C ALA A 210 -4.72 -1.20 7.55
N ASP A 211 -5.13 -2.41 7.99
CA ASP A 211 -6.04 -3.30 7.26
C ASP A 211 -7.13 -3.83 8.20
N PRO A 212 -8.10 -2.98 8.58
CA PRO A 212 -9.22 -3.38 9.43
C PRO A 212 -10.12 -4.40 8.74
N LYS A 213 -10.89 -5.13 9.54
CA LYS A 213 -11.93 -6.03 9.01
C LYS A 213 -13.03 -5.19 8.35
N GLY A 214 -13.70 -5.76 7.35
CA GLY A 214 -14.76 -5.06 6.62
C GLY A 214 -14.29 -3.92 5.69
N ARG A 215 -12.98 -3.76 5.45
CA ARG A 215 -12.45 -2.83 4.42
C ARG A 215 -12.84 -3.23 2.99
N LEU A 216 -13.25 -4.48 2.80
CA LEU A 216 -13.80 -5.03 1.57
C LEU A 216 -15.23 -5.46 1.92
N SER A 217 -16.21 -5.09 1.08
CA SER A 217 -17.59 -5.50 1.28
C SER A 217 -17.76 -7.01 1.17
N ASP A 218 -18.87 -7.54 1.68
CA ASP A 218 -19.23 -8.94 1.44
C ASP A 218 -19.31 -9.21 -0.07
N GLY A 219 -18.82 -10.38 -0.50
CA GLY A 219 -18.78 -10.75 -1.92
C GLY A 219 -17.70 -10.05 -2.76
N PHE A 220 -16.80 -9.27 -2.14
CA PHE A 220 -15.76 -8.53 -2.87
C PHE A 220 -14.57 -9.40 -3.29
N ILE A 221 -14.37 -10.58 -2.73
CA ILE A 221 -13.23 -11.44 -3.10
C ILE A 221 -13.53 -12.27 -4.35
N GLU A 222 -14.81 -12.51 -4.62
CA GLU A 222 -15.32 -13.34 -5.69
C GLU A 222 -15.36 -12.56 -7.02
N PRO A 223 -14.54 -12.90 -8.04
CA PRO A 223 -14.61 -12.34 -9.38
C PRO A 223 -15.69 -13.03 -10.22
N TRP A 224 -16.14 -12.37 -11.28
CA TRP A 224 -17.20 -12.85 -12.16
C TRP A 224 -16.73 -12.93 -13.63
N PRO A 225 -15.81 -13.87 -13.96
CA PRO A 225 -15.46 -14.14 -15.36
C PRO A 225 -16.68 -14.57 -16.17
N ILE A 226 -16.68 -14.21 -17.45
CA ILE A 226 -17.74 -14.58 -18.40
C ILE A 226 -17.45 -15.89 -19.16
N VAL A 227 -16.31 -16.53 -18.86
CA VAL A 227 -15.86 -17.76 -19.49
C VAL A 227 -15.17 -18.63 -18.44
N GLY A 228 -15.25 -19.96 -18.61
CA GLY A 228 -14.53 -20.88 -17.74
C GLY A 228 -13.02 -20.65 -17.77
N THR A 229 -12.36 -20.85 -16.63
CA THR A 229 -10.94 -20.57 -16.41
C THR A 229 -10.15 -21.87 -16.14
N PRO A 230 -10.08 -22.80 -17.11
CA PRO A 230 -9.49 -24.13 -16.89
C PRO A 230 -7.98 -24.09 -16.64
N ASP A 231 -7.35 -22.98 -16.97
CA ASP A 231 -5.92 -22.68 -16.86
C ASP A 231 -5.58 -21.91 -15.57
N VAL A 232 -6.37 -22.09 -14.52
CA VAL A 232 -6.02 -21.63 -13.18
C VAL A 232 -5.14 -22.67 -12.47
N GLN A 233 -4.07 -22.22 -11.84
CA GLN A 233 -3.24 -23.10 -11.03
C GLN A 233 -3.97 -23.50 -9.73
N GLY A 234 -3.84 -24.76 -9.31
CA GLY A 234 -4.54 -25.32 -8.16
C GLY A 234 -5.89 -25.98 -8.48
N GLY A 235 -6.40 -25.75 -9.69
CA GLY A 235 -7.45 -26.56 -10.33
C GLY A 235 -8.87 -26.42 -9.81
N ALA A 236 -9.75 -27.23 -10.40
CA ALA A 236 -11.21 -27.06 -10.32
C ALA A 236 -11.76 -27.17 -8.90
N GLU A 237 -11.27 -28.10 -8.09
CA GLU A 237 -11.78 -28.34 -6.73
C GLU A 237 -11.59 -27.16 -5.78
N LYS A 238 -10.57 -26.31 -6.02
CA LYS A 238 -10.19 -25.22 -5.11
C LYS A 238 -10.52 -23.85 -5.65
N ARG A 239 -10.41 -23.66 -6.96
CA ARG A 239 -10.37 -22.33 -7.60
C ARG A 239 -11.53 -22.04 -8.53
N LEU A 240 -12.37 -23.04 -8.81
CA LEU A 240 -13.46 -22.88 -9.75
C LEU A 240 -14.80 -23.10 -9.04
N ARG A 241 -15.81 -22.36 -9.49
CA ARG A 241 -17.22 -22.67 -9.22
C ARG A 241 -17.65 -23.91 -10.00
N GLU A 242 -18.85 -24.38 -9.74
CA GLU A 242 -19.45 -25.51 -10.46
C GLU A 242 -19.55 -25.27 -11.97
N ASP A 243 -19.71 -24.02 -12.41
CA ASP A 243 -19.75 -23.62 -13.82
C ASP A 243 -18.36 -23.51 -14.48
N GLY A 244 -17.28 -23.76 -13.73
CA GLY A 244 -15.90 -23.69 -14.19
C GLY A 244 -15.30 -22.29 -14.23
N THR A 245 -15.98 -21.26 -13.72
CA THR A 245 -15.45 -19.90 -13.57
C THR A 245 -14.69 -19.70 -12.26
N LEU A 246 -13.79 -18.73 -12.22
CA LEU A 246 -12.90 -18.45 -11.09
C LEU A 246 -13.67 -17.99 -9.84
N ASN A 247 -13.58 -18.70 -8.71
CA ASN A 247 -14.37 -18.41 -7.51
C ASN A 247 -13.82 -17.28 -6.62
N HIS A 248 -12.53 -16.96 -6.68
CA HIS A 248 -11.89 -15.83 -6.00
C HIS A 248 -10.69 -15.30 -6.78
N PHE A 249 -10.22 -14.08 -6.49
CA PHE A 249 -9.04 -13.51 -7.15
C PHE A 249 -7.79 -14.41 -7.03
N THR A 250 -6.96 -14.48 -8.08
CA THR A 250 -5.74 -15.34 -8.07
C THR A 250 -4.51 -14.70 -8.70
N GLY A 251 -4.69 -13.71 -9.57
CA GLY A 251 -3.62 -13.10 -10.35
C GLY A 251 -3.62 -11.58 -10.25
N VAL A 252 -4.23 -10.99 -9.20
CA VAL A 252 -4.43 -9.54 -9.09
C VAL A 252 -3.16 -8.79 -9.45
N ALA A 253 -3.29 -7.91 -10.43
CA ALA A 253 -2.14 -7.25 -11.03
C ALA A 253 -2.19 -5.73 -10.79
N GLY A 254 -1.67 -4.98 -11.75
CA GLY A 254 -1.46 -3.54 -11.69
C GLY A 254 -2.73 -2.70 -11.62
N GLN A 255 -3.22 -2.44 -10.40
CA GLN A 255 -4.43 -1.66 -10.16
C GLN A 255 -4.23 -0.14 -10.26
N GLU A 256 -5.29 0.59 -10.58
CA GLU A 256 -5.30 2.05 -10.76
C GLU A 256 -6.52 2.69 -10.10
N ILE A 257 -6.31 3.74 -9.30
CA ILE A 257 -7.39 4.65 -8.89
C ILE A 257 -7.59 5.63 -10.04
N TYR A 258 -8.75 5.59 -10.67
CA TYR A 258 -8.99 6.42 -11.84
C TYR A 258 -9.17 7.89 -11.44
N ARG A 259 -8.24 8.74 -11.89
CA ARG A 259 -8.21 10.19 -11.61
C ARG A 259 -8.28 11.03 -12.88
N GLY A 260 -8.78 10.42 -13.97
CA GLY A 260 -8.93 11.05 -15.26
C GLY A 260 -10.24 11.83 -15.37
N HIS A 261 -10.33 12.70 -16.38
CA HIS A 261 -11.45 13.62 -16.58
C HIS A 261 -12.26 13.34 -17.85
N ARG A 262 -11.97 12.24 -18.55
CA ARG A 262 -12.62 11.87 -19.81
C ARG A 262 -13.44 10.59 -19.74
N LEU A 263 -13.75 10.08 -18.57
CA LEU A 263 -14.78 9.05 -18.38
C LEU A 263 -15.92 9.66 -17.56
N PRO A 264 -17.11 9.05 -17.53
CA PRO A 264 -18.25 9.58 -16.78
C PRO A 264 -17.85 9.97 -15.34
N PRO A 265 -18.28 11.13 -14.81
CA PRO A 265 -17.85 11.60 -13.48
C PRO A 265 -18.05 10.58 -12.36
N SER A 266 -19.02 9.67 -12.51
CA SER A 266 -19.27 8.59 -11.56
C SER A 266 -18.12 7.58 -11.43
N VAL A 267 -17.15 7.53 -12.36
CA VAL A 267 -15.96 6.65 -12.23
C VAL A 267 -14.80 7.30 -11.49
N TYR A 268 -14.81 8.62 -11.31
CA TYR A 268 -13.70 9.33 -10.68
C TYR A 268 -13.50 8.84 -9.23
N GLY A 269 -12.27 8.45 -8.89
CA GLY A 269 -11.92 7.90 -7.58
C GLY A 269 -12.24 6.40 -7.39
N ASP A 270 -12.82 5.73 -8.39
CA ASP A 270 -13.00 4.28 -8.35
C ASP A 270 -11.68 3.54 -8.62
N LEU A 271 -11.52 2.36 -8.03
CA LEU A 271 -10.37 1.49 -8.22
C LEU A 271 -10.64 0.48 -9.35
N PHE A 272 -9.72 0.38 -10.29
CA PHE A 272 -9.74 -0.61 -11.37
C PHE A 272 -8.69 -1.69 -11.12
N ILE A 273 -9.11 -2.94 -11.07
CA ILE A 273 -8.30 -4.07 -10.62
C ILE A 273 -8.22 -5.11 -11.74
N PRO A 274 -7.11 -5.20 -12.47
CA PRO A 274 -6.88 -6.27 -13.43
C PRO A 274 -6.74 -7.64 -12.77
N GLU A 275 -7.40 -8.64 -13.34
CA GLU A 275 -7.30 -10.05 -12.97
C GLU A 275 -7.06 -10.91 -14.23
N PRO A 276 -5.79 -11.23 -14.55
CA PRO A 276 -5.39 -11.84 -15.80
C PRO A 276 -5.78 -13.31 -15.93
N VAL A 277 -5.96 -14.06 -14.83
CA VAL A 277 -6.44 -15.45 -14.90
C VAL A 277 -7.95 -15.47 -15.20
N GLY A 278 -8.69 -14.57 -14.53
CA GLY A 278 -10.11 -14.33 -14.76
C GLY A 278 -10.45 -13.62 -16.07
N ARG A 279 -9.46 -13.03 -16.76
CA ARG A 279 -9.61 -12.29 -18.04
C ARG A 279 -10.55 -11.10 -17.90
N LEU A 280 -10.42 -10.39 -16.78
CA LEU A 280 -11.35 -9.34 -16.40
C LEU A 280 -10.64 -8.17 -15.71
N ILE A 281 -11.34 -7.06 -15.63
CA ILE A 281 -11.01 -5.90 -14.82
C ILE A 281 -12.22 -5.60 -13.95
N ARG A 282 -12.01 -5.63 -12.63
CA ARG A 282 -13.01 -5.17 -11.67
C ARG A 282 -12.98 -3.65 -11.56
N ARG A 283 -14.15 -3.04 -11.44
CA ARG A 283 -14.31 -1.67 -10.94
C ARG A 283 -14.88 -1.71 -9.53
N ALA A 284 -14.21 -1.06 -8.60
CA ALA A 284 -14.59 -0.98 -7.20
C ALA A 284 -14.86 0.46 -6.77
N LYS A 285 -16.00 0.68 -6.13
CA LYS A 285 -16.34 1.94 -5.47
C LYS A 285 -15.53 2.07 -4.19
N VAL A 286 -14.86 3.20 -4.01
CA VAL A 286 -14.22 3.57 -2.74
C VAL A 286 -15.19 4.46 -1.96
N ARG A 287 -15.66 4.00 -0.81
CA ARG A 287 -16.51 4.80 0.10
C ARG A 287 -15.80 5.01 1.41
N ASN A 288 -16.01 6.17 2.02
CA ASN A 288 -15.54 6.46 3.37
C ASN A 288 -16.74 6.38 4.32
N GLU A 289 -16.68 5.46 5.27
CA GLU A 289 -17.71 5.18 6.27
C GLU A 289 -17.11 5.45 7.64
N ASP A 290 -17.43 6.60 8.22
CA ASP A 290 -16.92 7.06 9.53
C ASP A 290 -15.38 6.99 9.66
N GLY A 291 -14.66 7.35 8.59
CA GLY A 291 -13.20 7.33 8.54
C GLY A 291 -12.61 6.02 8.01
N LYS A 292 -13.42 4.96 7.88
CA LYS A 292 -13.00 3.69 7.27
C LYS A 292 -13.25 3.70 5.78
N LYS A 293 -12.20 3.48 4.98
CA LYS A 293 -12.40 3.26 3.53
C LYS A 293 -12.85 1.84 3.29
N VAL A 294 -13.94 1.67 2.56
CA VAL A 294 -14.50 0.37 2.18
C VAL A 294 -14.64 0.27 0.67
N LEU A 295 -14.21 -0.85 0.11
CA LEU A 295 -14.37 -1.17 -1.30
C LEU A 295 -15.64 -1.97 -1.55
N TYR A 296 -16.47 -1.51 -2.49
CA TYR A 296 -17.67 -2.19 -2.95
C TYR A 296 -17.56 -2.54 -4.43
N ASN A 297 -18.14 -3.67 -4.83
CA ASN A 297 -18.32 -3.97 -6.25
C ASN A 297 -19.18 -2.87 -6.89
N ALA A 298 -18.73 -2.31 -8.02
CA ALA A 298 -19.52 -1.32 -8.76
C ALA A 298 -20.71 -1.94 -9.50
N TYR A 299 -20.65 -3.25 -9.73
CA TYR A 299 -21.67 -4.04 -10.41
C TYR A 299 -21.97 -5.32 -9.62
N ASP A 300 -23.20 -5.81 -9.73
CA ASP A 300 -23.60 -7.06 -9.10
C ASP A 300 -23.28 -8.24 -10.03
N GLN A 301 -22.52 -9.21 -9.50
CA GLN A 301 -22.13 -10.46 -10.17
C GLN A 301 -21.60 -10.31 -11.62
N THR A 302 -20.96 -9.20 -11.92
CA THR A 302 -20.33 -8.93 -13.23
C THR A 302 -19.16 -7.97 -13.05
N GLU A 303 -18.36 -7.84 -14.10
CA GLU A 303 -17.13 -7.06 -14.08
C GLU A 303 -17.20 -5.86 -15.02
N PHE A 304 -16.33 -4.87 -14.80
CA PHE A 304 -16.29 -3.69 -15.65
C PHE A 304 -15.85 -4.02 -17.08
N MET A 305 -14.87 -4.91 -17.22
CA MET A 305 -14.45 -5.40 -18.52
C MET A 305 -14.13 -6.88 -18.37
N ALA A 306 -14.62 -7.70 -19.31
CA ALA A 306 -14.28 -9.12 -19.35
C ALA A 306 -14.12 -9.59 -20.80
N SER A 307 -13.34 -10.66 -21.02
CA SER A 307 -13.12 -11.23 -22.35
C SER A 307 -13.30 -12.75 -22.38
N THR A 308 -13.82 -13.24 -23.50
CA THR A 308 -13.81 -14.68 -23.84
C THR A 308 -12.49 -15.13 -24.49
N ASP A 309 -11.60 -14.20 -24.85
CA ASP A 309 -10.29 -14.54 -25.42
C ASP A 309 -9.38 -15.15 -24.33
N LEU A 310 -8.92 -16.38 -24.55
CA LEU A 310 -8.06 -17.09 -23.60
C LEU A 310 -6.73 -16.39 -23.36
N ASN A 311 -6.26 -15.57 -24.31
CA ASN A 311 -4.99 -14.86 -24.24
C ASN A 311 -5.11 -13.47 -23.63
N PHE A 312 -6.30 -12.94 -23.36
CA PHE A 312 -6.44 -11.64 -22.70
C PHE A 312 -5.91 -11.70 -21.26
N ARG A 313 -4.75 -11.10 -21.01
CA ARG A 313 -4.05 -11.05 -19.73
C ARG A 313 -3.82 -9.58 -19.33
N PRO A 314 -4.85 -8.89 -18.83
CA PRO A 314 -4.68 -7.52 -18.34
C PRO A 314 -3.78 -7.53 -17.10
N VAL A 315 -2.63 -6.87 -17.19
CA VAL A 315 -1.59 -6.87 -16.15
C VAL A 315 -1.36 -5.50 -15.52
N GLN A 316 -1.83 -4.42 -16.17
CA GLN A 316 -1.73 -3.06 -15.64
C GLN A 316 -2.90 -2.21 -16.13
N ALA A 317 -3.41 -1.35 -15.24
CA ALA A 317 -4.29 -0.24 -15.55
C ALA A 317 -3.56 1.09 -15.25
N LYS A 318 -3.81 2.15 -16.03
CA LYS A 318 -3.26 3.50 -15.79
C LYS A 318 -4.22 4.60 -16.23
N THR A 319 -4.27 5.70 -15.48
CA THR A 319 -4.87 6.95 -15.96
C THR A 319 -3.92 7.66 -16.92
N GLY A 320 -4.34 7.86 -18.17
CA GLY A 320 -3.54 8.53 -19.19
C GLY A 320 -3.56 10.07 -19.09
N PRO A 321 -2.64 10.77 -19.78
CA PRO A 321 -2.61 12.23 -19.84
C PRO A 321 -3.86 12.80 -20.51
N ASP A 322 -4.41 12.11 -21.51
CA ASP A 322 -5.69 12.45 -22.14
C ASP A 322 -6.89 12.27 -21.20
N GLY A 323 -6.69 11.75 -19.98
CA GLY A 323 -7.72 11.55 -18.99
C GLY A 323 -8.59 10.32 -19.22
N ALA A 324 -8.20 9.38 -20.08
CA ALA A 324 -8.85 8.09 -20.23
C ALA A 324 -8.16 6.99 -19.36
N LEU A 325 -8.78 5.82 -19.27
CA LEU A 325 -8.20 4.65 -18.61
C LEU A 325 -7.52 3.76 -19.64
N TYR A 326 -6.26 3.39 -19.41
CA TYR A 326 -5.48 2.51 -20.27
C TYR A 326 -5.30 1.15 -19.61
N ILE A 327 -5.39 0.10 -20.41
CA ILE A 327 -5.17 -1.30 -20.00
C ILE A 327 -3.99 -1.86 -20.79
N VAL A 328 -2.99 -2.34 -20.08
CA VAL A 328 -1.87 -3.10 -20.64
C VAL A 328 -2.22 -4.58 -20.57
N ASP A 329 -2.25 -5.20 -21.74
CA ASP A 329 -2.52 -6.61 -21.92
C ASP A 329 -1.28 -7.30 -22.46
N MET A 330 -0.70 -8.19 -21.65
CA MET A 330 0.48 -8.97 -22.04
C MET A 330 0.16 -9.92 -23.20
N TYR A 331 -1.13 -10.20 -23.44
CA TYR A 331 -1.70 -11.03 -24.51
C TYR A 331 -0.92 -12.31 -24.80
N ARG A 332 -1.10 -13.31 -23.94
CA ARG A 332 -0.34 -14.56 -24.01
C ARG A 332 -1.06 -15.73 -23.38
N GLY A 333 -0.64 -16.94 -23.73
CA GLY A 333 -1.29 -18.15 -23.24
C GLY A 333 -0.94 -18.49 -21.79
N ILE A 334 0.35 -18.53 -21.43
CA ILE A 334 0.82 -18.78 -20.05
C ILE A 334 0.99 -17.44 -19.34
N ILE A 335 0.47 -17.27 -18.12
CA ILE A 335 0.73 -16.05 -17.32
C ILE A 335 1.59 -16.34 -16.08
N GLN A 336 1.62 -17.61 -15.64
CA GLN A 336 2.34 -18.08 -14.47
C GLN A 336 3.80 -18.38 -14.78
N GLU A 337 4.68 -18.21 -13.79
CA GLU A 337 6.07 -18.64 -13.85
C GLU A 337 6.22 -20.17 -13.85
N SER A 338 7.37 -20.66 -14.32
CA SER A 338 7.70 -22.08 -14.50
C SER A 338 7.53 -22.92 -13.23
N ALA A 339 7.75 -22.32 -12.05
CA ALA A 339 7.49 -22.95 -10.76
C ALA A 339 6.04 -23.47 -10.62
N TRP A 340 5.08 -22.83 -11.28
CA TRP A 340 3.67 -23.22 -11.27
C TRP A 340 3.30 -24.15 -12.44
N THR A 341 4.09 -24.18 -13.51
CA THR A 341 3.86 -24.99 -14.72
C THR A 341 4.76 -26.23 -14.81
N ALA A 342 5.47 -26.56 -13.74
CA ALA A 342 6.33 -27.74 -13.63
C ALA A 342 5.59 -29.06 -13.94
N GLU A 343 6.34 -30.09 -14.31
CA GLU A 343 5.77 -31.43 -14.54
C GLU A 343 5.03 -31.94 -13.29
N GLY A 344 3.85 -32.52 -13.51
CA GLY A 344 2.96 -32.94 -12.42
C GLY A 344 2.06 -31.83 -11.85
N SER A 345 2.25 -30.56 -12.23
CA SER A 345 1.32 -29.50 -11.84
C SER A 345 -0.04 -29.66 -12.52
N PHE A 346 -1.10 -29.17 -11.87
CA PHE A 346 -2.47 -29.25 -12.40
C PHE A 346 -2.60 -28.54 -13.75
N ILE A 347 -1.96 -27.37 -13.89
CA ILE A 347 -2.13 -26.50 -15.06
C ILE A 347 -1.37 -27.01 -16.29
N ARG A 348 -0.25 -27.75 -16.14
CA ARG A 348 0.60 -28.16 -17.27
C ARG A 348 -0.15 -29.00 -18.32
N PRO A 349 -0.96 -30.03 -17.98
CA PRO A 349 -1.77 -30.74 -18.97
C PRO A 349 -2.77 -29.85 -19.71
N VAL A 350 -3.27 -28.79 -19.07
CA VAL A 350 -4.18 -27.82 -19.71
C VAL A 350 -3.42 -26.95 -20.70
N ILE A 351 -2.23 -26.45 -20.32
CA ILE A 351 -1.33 -25.69 -21.19
C ILE A 351 -1.05 -26.48 -22.46
N MET A 352 -0.59 -27.73 -22.34
CA MET A 352 -0.22 -28.57 -23.48
C MET A 352 -1.42 -28.91 -24.37
N ARG A 353 -2.56 -29.27 -23.77
CA ARG A 353 -3.78 -29.63 -24.52
C ARG A 353 -4.33 -28.44 -25.32
N LYS A 354 -4.24 -27.22 -24.78
CA LYS A 354 -4.73 -26.00 -25.43
C LYS A 354 -3.67 -25.25 -26.24
N GLY A 355 -2.41 -25.69 -26.20
CA GLY A 355 -1.30 -25.02 -26.88
C GLY A 355 -1.01 -23.62 -26.36
N LEU A 356 -1.23 -23.37 -25.06
CA LEU A 356 -1.06 -22.03 -24.47
C LEU A 356 0.40 -21.56 -24.48
N ASP A 357 1.34 -22.50 -24.42
CA ASP A 357 2.78 -22.28 -24.55
C ASP A 357 3.19 -21.69 -25.91
N LYS A 358 2.34 -21.81 -26.94
CA LYS A 358 2.60 -21.32 -28.30
C LYS A 358 2.13 -19.87 -28.53
N ASN A 359 1.35 -19.33 -27.61
CA ASN A 359 0.80 -17.98 -27.71
C ASN A 359 1.71 -17.00 -26.96
N ILE A 360 2.80 -16.59 -27.61
CA ILE A 360 3.88 -15.74 -27.09
C ILE A 360 4.22 -14.62 -28.09
N GLY A 361 5.07 -13.68 -27.68
CA GLY A 361 5.60 -12.63 -28.56
C GLY A 361 4.54 -11.65 -29.03
N ARG A 362 3.52 -11.43 -28.19
CA ARG A 362 2.33 -10.66 -28.52
C ARG A 362 2.02 -9.65 -27.42
N GLY A 363 1.31 -8.56 -27.72
CA GLY A 363 0.91 -7.56 -26.73
C GLY A 363 -0.11 -6.54 -27.24
N ARG A 364 -0.93 -5.98 -26.35
CA ARG A 364 -1.84 -4.87 -26.66
C ARG A 364 -1.83 -3.81 -25.56
N ILE A 365 -1.97 -2.56 -25.97
CA ILE A 365 -2.37 -1.47 -25.09
C ILE A 365 -3.73 -0.98 -25.57
N TYR A 366 -4.70 -0.96 -24.66
CA TYR A 366 -6.06 -0.52 -24.91
C TYR A 366 -6.34 0.80 -24.19
N ARG A 367 -7.13 1.66 -24.81
CA ARG A 367 -7.75 2.84 -24.19
C ARG A 367 -9.24 2.60 -24.04
N ILE A 368 -9.75 2.80 -22.83
CA ILE A 368 -11.18 2.76 -22.54
C ILE A 368 -11.73 4.16 -22.73
N VAL A 369 -12.76 4.26 -23.58
CA VAL A 369 -13.46 5.51 -23.87
C VAL A 369 -14.96 5.34 -23.65
N HIS A 370 -15.68 6.44 -23.55
CA HIS A 370 -17.14 6.45 -23.40
C HIS A 370 -17.79 7.35 -24.47
N ASP A 371 -19.00 7.04 -24.91
CA ASP A 371 -19.66 7.75 -26.03
C ASP A 371 -19.88 9.25 -25.78
N GLN A 372 -19.87 9.66 -24.51
CA GLN A 372 -20.03 11.05 -24.09
C GLN A 372 -18.73 11.87 -24.14
N ILE A 373 -17.60 11.25 -24.50
CA ILE A 373 -16.27 11.84 -24.30
C ILE A 373 -15.78 12.45 -25.60
N LYS A 374 -15.08 13.58 -25.48
CA LYS A 374 -14.33 14.18 -26.59
C LYS A 374 -12.84 13.88 -26.40
N PRO A 375 -12.06 13.69 -27.49
CA PRO A 375 -10.61 13.62 -27.40
C PRO A 375 -10.03 14.82 -26.63
N ASP A 376 -8.95 14.58 -25.91
CA ASP A 376 -8.16 15.63 -25.26
C ASP A 376 -6.96 16.04 -26.13
N GLY A 377 -6.34 17.17 -25.81
CA GLY A 377 -5.12 17.61 -26.47
C GLY A 377 -3.88 16.88 -25.98
N LYS A 378 -2.83 16.88 -26.82
CA LYS A 378 -1.49 16.38 -26.45
C LYS A 378 -0.90 17.24 -25.32
N PRO A 379 -0.41 16.63 -24.22
CA PRO A 379 0.26 17.37 -23.16
C PRO A 379 1.59 17.97 -23.65
N ASN A 380 2.03 19.07 -23.04
CA ASN A 380 3.32 19.70 -23.30
C ASN A 380 3.84 20.38 -22.03
N LEU A 381 4.26 19.59 -21.04
CA LEU A 381 4.69 20.07 -19.73
C LEU A 381 6.20 20.18 -19.59
N LEU A 382 7.00 19.40 -20.33
CA LEU A 382 8.47 19.39 -20.13
C LEU A 382 9.10 20.75 -20.44
N ASN A 383 8.59 21.40 -21.49
CA ASN A 383 9.08 22.70 -21.98
C ASN A 383 8.55 23.91 -21.19
N LYS A 384 7.64 23.71 -20.24
CA LYS A 384 7.06 24.81 -19.46
C LYS A 384 8.02 25.27 -18.37
N SER A 385 8.03 26.58 -18.11
CA SER A 385 8.65 27.15 -16.92
C SER A 385 7.90 26.72 -15.65
N ALA A 386 8.55 26.78 -14.49
CA ALA A 386 7.90 26.47 -13.23
C ALA A 386 6.65 27.35 -13.00
N LYS A 387 6.70 28.63 -13.41
CA LYS A 387 5.57 29.57 -13.32
C LYS A 387 4.35 29.14 -14.14
N GLU A 388 4.57 28.60 -15.35
CA GLU A 388 3.49 28.08 -16.21
C GLU A 388 2.95 26.74 -15.71
N LEU A 389 3.80 25.91 -15.09
CA LEU A 389 3.38 24.63 -14.51
C LEU A 389 2.40 24.81 -13.34
N LEU A 390 2.45 25.93 -12.62
CA LEU A 390 1.52 26.23 -11.52
C LEU A 390 0.06 26.13 -11.94
N ASP A 391 -0.26 26.50 -13.18
CA ASP A 391 -1.64 26.49 -13.66
C ASP A 391 -2.20 25.05 -13.69
N TYR A 392 -1.34 24.02 -13.78
CA TYR A 392 -1.74 22.62 -13.83
C TYR A 392 -1.93 21.95 -12.45
N LEU A 393 -1.55 22.62 -11.34
CA LEU A 393 -1.74 22.08 -9.98
C LEU A 393 -3.22 21.90 -9.60
N GLY A 394 -4.12 22.60 -10.29
CA GLY A 394 -5.58 22.43 -10.15
C GLY A 394 -6.26 21.88 -11.40
N HIS A 395 -5.53 21.19 -12.29
CA HIS A 395 -6.11 20.54 -13.47
C HIS A 395 -7.07 19.40 -13.05
N PRO A 396 -8.18 19.10 -13.76
CA PRO A 396 -9.12 18.04 -13.36
C PRO A 396 -8.54 16.62 -13.43
N ASN A 397 -7.61 16.36 -14.34
CA ASN A 397 -6.86 15.08 -14.39
C ASN A 397 -5.71 15.05 -13.37
N GLY A 398 -5.69 14.04 -12.50
CA GLY A 398 -4.63 13.82 -11.50
C GLY A 398 -3.23 13.63 -12.10
N TRP A 399 -3.12 13.12 -13.34
CA TRP A 399 -1.83 13.00 -14.03
C TRP A 399 -1.14 14.36 -14.21
N TYR A 400 -1.90 15.38 -14.63
CA TYR A 400 -1.36 16.74 -14.81
C TYR A 400 -0.95 17.36 -13.49
N ARG A 401 -1.75 17.20 -12.42
CA ARG A 401 -1.42 17.76 -11.11
C ARG A 401 -0.13 17.18 -10.56
N ASN A 402 -0.01 15.85 -10.55
CA ASN A 402 1.19 15.15 -10.07
C ASN A 402 2.41 15.48 -10.95
N THR A 403 2.25 15.49 -12.27
CA THR A 403 3.36 15.79 -13.20
C THR A 403 3.83 17.23 -13.06
N ALA A 404 2.92 18.19 -12.94
CA ALA A 404 3.27 19.59 -12.72
C ALA A 404 4.01 19.82 -11.40
N GLN A 405 3.50 19.26 -10.29
CA GLN A 405 4.17 19.31 -8.99
C GLN A 405 5.57 18.72 -9.08
N LYS A 406 5.71 17.50 -9.61
CA LYS A 406 7.00 16.82 -9.82
C LYS A 406 7.97 17.70 -10.62
N LEU A 407 7.55 18.23 -11.77
CA LEU A 407 8.39 19.06 -12.63
C LEU A 407 8.79 20.39 -11.97
N ILE A 408 7.92 21.02 -11.17
CA ILE A 408 8.27 22.21 -10.40
C ILE A 408 9.37 21.88 -9.37
N VAL A 409 9.21 20.77 -8.63
CA VAL A 409 10.20 20.32 -7.63
C VAL A 409 11.55 19.99 -8.28
N LEU A 410 11.55 19.27 -9.41
CA LEU A 410 12.76 18.93 -10.15
C LEU A 410 13.44 20.16 -10.79
N LYS A 411 12.68 21.21 -11.15
CA LYS A 411 13.26 22.46 -11.65
C LYS A 411 13.88 23.32 -10.54
N GLY A 412 13.44 23.18 -9.28
CA GLY A 412 14.00 23.92 -8.14
C GLY A 412 13.85 25.45 -8.22
N ASP A 413 12.94 25.96 -9.04
CA ASP A 413 12.77 27.41 -9.26
C ASP A 413 12.06 28.07 -8.08
N MET A 414 12.83 28.68 -7.19
CA MET A 414 12.31 29.34 -5.99
C MET A 414 11.48 30.61 -6.28
N SER A 415 11.48 31.13 -7.52
CA SER A 415 10.72 32.32 -7.87
C SER A 415 9.20 32.11 -7.81
N VAL A 416 8.73 30.85 -7.82
CA VAL A 416 7.29 30.53 -7.75
C VAL A 416 6.70 30.57 -6.34
N ILE A 417 7.53 30.66 -5.29
CA ILE A 417 7.07 30.59 -3.89
C ILE A 417 5.96 31.60 -3.56
N PRO A 418 6.04 32.89 -3.93
CA PRO A 418 4.96 33.83 -3.62
C PRO A 418 3.62 33.46 -4.25
N LYS A 419 3.63 32.96 -5.50
CA LYS A 419 2.41 32.50 -6.19
C LYS A 419 1.88 31.21 -5.57
N LEU A 420 2.74 30.28 -5.16
CA LEU A 420 2.34 29.07 -4.45
C LEU A 420 1.70 29.36 -3.09
N LYS A 421 2.30 30.26 -2.29
CA LYS A 421 1.71 30.69 -1.01
C LYS A 421 0.34 31.32 -1.22
N LYS A 422 0.21 32.17 -2.24
CA LYS A 422 -1.07 32.75 -2.65
C LYS A 422 -2.08 31.67 -3.06
N MET A 423 -1.68 30.69 -3.89
CA MET A 423 -2.55 29.58 -4.28
C MET A 423 -2.99 28.74 -3.07
N ALA A 424 -2.12 28.52 -2.09
CA ALA A 424 -2.44 27.79 -0.85
C ALA A 424 -3.42 28.55 0.06
N THR A 425 -3.52 29.89 -0.06
CA THR A 425 -4.49 30.71 0.69
C THR A 425 -5.78 30.96 -0.06
N ASP A 426 -5.71 31.08 -1.39
CA ASP A 426 -6.76 31.65 -2.22
C ASP A 426 -7.76 30.62 -2.75
N ASN A 427 -8.92 31.12 -3.18
CA ASN A 427 -10.00 30.37 -3.82
C ASN A 427 -10.20 30.79 -5.30
N GLU A 428 -9.16 31.32 -5.95
CA GLU A 428 -9.21 31.78 -7.35
C GLU A 428 -8.26 30.97 -8.24
N SER A 429 -8.67 30.69 -9.48
CA SER A 429 -7.98 29.78 -10.40
C SER A 429 -8.00 30.24 -11.85
N PHE A 430 -6.90 29.96 -12.56
CA PHE A 430 -6.79 30.13 -14.02
C PHE A 430 -7.85 29.32 -14.80
N TRP A 431 -8.08 28.06 -14.43
CA TRP A 431 -9.04 27.15 -15.10
C TRP A 431 -10.51 27.38 -14.72
N ALA A 432 -10.79 28.26 -13.75
CA ALA A 432 -12.17 28.55 -13.31
C ALA A 432 -13.03 29.10 -14.46
N LYS A 433 -12.40 29.74 -15.45
CA LYS A 433 -13.08 30.26 -16.64
C LYS A 433 -13.40 29.19 -17.69
N THR A 434 -12.76 28.02 -17.64
CA THR A 434 -12.80 27.01 -18.71
C THR A 434 -13.61 25.77 -18.35
N PHE A 435 -13.61 25.33 -17.08
CA PHE A 435 -14.22 24.04 -16.67
C PHE A 435 -15.41 24.15 -15.69
N GLY A 436 -15.80 25.36 -15.26
CA GLY A 436 -17.05 25.62 -14.53
C GLY A 436 -17.14 25.13 -13.08
N ASP A 437 -16.51 23.99 -12.74
CA ASP A 437 -16.52 23.40 -11.41
C ASP A 437 -15.08 22.99 -11.03
N LYS A 438 -14.41 23.80 -10.20
CA LYS A 438 -13.03 23.54 -9.80
C LYS A 438 -12.97 23.08 -8.36
N ASP A 439 -12.29 21.96 -8.16
CA ASP A 439 -11.85 21.50 -6.86
C ASP A 439 -10.68 22.37 -6.34
N LEU A 440 -11.02 23.51 -5.74
CA LEU A 440 -10.05 24.44 -5.16
C LEU A 440 -9.30 23.83 -3.96
N GLY A 441 -9.90 22.85 -3.28
CA GLY A 441 -9.25 22.12 -2.20
C GLY A 441 -8.02 21.37 -2.69
N LEU A 442 -8.16 20.59 -3.77
CA LEU A 442 -7.03 19.86 -4.36
C LEU A 442 -5.94 20.79 -4.88
N GLU A 443 -6.28 21.94 -5.47
CA GLU A 443 -5.28 22.92 -5.88
C GLU A 443 -4.46 23.44 -4.68
N ARG A 444 -5.13 23.76 -3.56
CA ARG A 444 -4.45 24.18 -2.31
C ARG A 444 -3.57 23.06 -1.78
N VAL A 445 -4.04 21.82 -1.79
CA VAL A 445 -3.27 20.64 -1.37
C VAL A 445 -2.00 20.50 -2.21
N HIS A 446 -2.10 20.56 -3.54
CA HIS A 446 -0.93 20.50 -4.42
C HIS A 446 0.00 21.70 -4.24
N ALA A 447 -0.51 22.92 -4.01
CA ALA A 447 0.32 24.08 -3.72
C ALA A 447 1.14 23.91 -2.42
N LEU A 448 0.51 23.39 -1.37
CA LEU A 448 1.16 23.09 -0.09
C LEU A 448 2.24 22.01 -0.23
N TRP A 449 1.96 20.92 -0.93
CA TRP A 449 2.96 19.88 -1.19
C TRP A 449 4.05 20.32 -2.17
N THR A 450 3.77 21.24 -3.09
CA THR A 450 4.80 21.82 -3.96
C THR A 450 5.75 22.71 -3.16
N LEU A 451 5.24 23.52 -2.22
CA LEU A 451 6.08 24.29 -1.29
C LEU A 451 6.98 23.37 -0.46
N GLU A 452 6.41 22.30 0.12
CA GLU A 452 7.15 21.28 0.85
C GLU A 452 8.24 20.63 -0.03
N GLY A 453 7.90 20.30 -1.28
CA GLY A 453 8.82 19.72 -2.26
C GLY A 453 10.02 20.61 -2.57
N LEU A 454 9.80 21.93 -2.63
CA LEU A 454 10.84 22.96 -2.78
C LEU A 454 11.59 23.27 -1.46
N GLY A 455 11.29 22.55 -0.37
CA GLY A 455 11.92 22.75 0.94
C GLY A 455 11.40 23.95 1.73
N VAL A 456 10.23 24.49 1.38
CA VAL A 456 9.60 25.64 2.06
C VAL A 456 8.56 25.16 3.06
N ILE A 457 8.93 25.16 4.34
CA ILE A 457 8.02 24.86 5.46
C ILE A 457 7.65 26.20 6.13
N ASP A 458 6.54 26.78 5.70
CA ASP A 458 6.02 28.03 6.27
C ASP A 458 5.03 27.72 7.40
N LYS A 459 5.49 27.89 8.65
CA LYS A 459 4.71 27.56 9.86
C LYS A 459 3.44 28.38 9.98
N ASP A 460 3.48 29.66 9.64
CA ASP A 460 2.31 30.54 9.78
C ASP A 460 1.25 30.18 8.74
N LEU A 461 1.69 29.87 7.51
CA LEU A 461 0.81 29.33 6.49
C LEU A 461 0.18 28.00 6.95
N ILE A 462 0.98 27.05 7.43
CA ILE A 462 0.49 25.75 7.93
C ILE A 462 -0.54 25.94 9.05
N LYS A 463 -0.22 26.76 10.06
CA LYS A 463 -1.12 27.09 11.17
C LYS A 463 -2.45 27.67 10.69
N SER A 464 -2.41 28.55 9.68
CA SER A 464 -3.62 29.16 9.09
C SER A 464 -4.53 28.15 8.38
N LYS A 465 -4.00 26.97 8.02
CA LYS A 465 -4.69 25.95 7.23
C LYS A 465 -5.32 24.85 8.06
N TYR A 466 -5.08 24.78 9.37
CA TYR A 466 -5.67 23.76 10.25
C TYR A 466 -7.20 23.75 10.27
N ASN A 467 -7.84 24.92 10.09
CA ASN A 467 -9.30 25.07 10.08
C ASN A 467 -9.79 25.51 8.69
N ASP A 468 -9.14 25.05 7.60
CA ASP A 468 -9.62 25.33 6.25
C ASP A 468 -11.01 24.70 6.06
N LYS A 469 -11.85 25.32 5.21
CA LYS A 469 -13.21 24.82 4.96
C LYS A 469 -13.20 23.46 4.25
N ASP A 470 -12.12 23.17 3.54
CA ASP A 470 -11.92 21.87 2.91
C ASP A 470 -11.11 20.95 3.83
N PRO A 471 -11.68 19.83 4.32
CA PRO A 471 -10.99 18.95 5.26
C PRO A 471 -9.69 18.38 4.69
N ARG A 472 -9.56 18.25 3.36
CA ARG A 472 -8.33 17.76 2.72
C ARG A 472 -7.16 18.72 2.89
N VAL A 473 -7.44 20.03 2.95
CA VAL A 473 -6.43 21.06 3.19
C VAL A 473 -6.01 21.03 4.66
N SER A 474 -6.96 20.89 5.59
CA SER A 474 -6.68 20.71 7.02
C SER A 474 -5.83 19.46 7.27
N ILE A 475 -6.21 18.31 6.69
CA ILE A 475 -5.43 17.05 6.74
C ILE A 475 -4.01 17.28 6.21
N THR A 476 -3.85 18.00 5.10
CA THR A 476 -2.54 18.32 4.53
C THR A 476 -1.72 19.18 5.47
N ALA A 477 -2.31 20.21 6.07
CA ALA A 477 -1.62 21.08 7.05
C ALA A 477 -1.16 20.29 8.28
N ILE A 478 -1.98 19.37 8.79
CA ILE A 478 -1.60 18.46 9.89
C ILE A 478 -0.41 17.60 9.46
N ARG A 479 -0.45 16.96 8.29
CA ARG A 479 0.66 16.13 7.77
C ARG A 479 1.95 16.92 7.59
N LEU A 480 1.87 18.15 7.11
CA LEU A 480 3.04 19.04 6.98
C LEU A 480 3.62 19.45 8.35
N SER A 481 2.86 19.29 9.42
CA SER A 481 3.33 19.54 10.79
C SER A 481 4.14 18.37 11.35
N ASP A 482 4.10 17.18 10.74
CA ASP A 482 4.79 15.98 11.23
C ASP A 482 6.28 16.24 11.49
N GLU A 483 6.97 16.87 10.55
CA GLU A 483 8.39 17.16 10.67
C GLU A 483 8.68 18.21 11.76
N LEU A 484 7.76 19.16 11.96
CA LEU A 484 7.86 20.14 13.05
C LEU A 484 7.68 19.45 14.42
N LEU A 485 6.71 18.54 14.52
CA LEU A 485 6.46 17.75 15.74
C LEU A 485 7.65 16.85 16.08
N LYS A 486 8.23 16.15 15.09
CA LYS A 486 9.45 15.34 15.29
C LYS A 486 10.62 16.17 15.84
N ASN A 487 10.73 17.42 15.38
CA ASN A 487 11.77 18.36 15.81
C ASN A 487 11.44 19.05 17.15
N GLY A 488 10.36 18.66 17.83
CA GLY A 488 10.01 19.14 19.17
C GLY A 488 9.29 20.49 19.20
N GLU A 489 8.70 20.92 18.08
CA GLU A 489 7.97 22.19 18.00
C GLU A 489 6.58 22.10 18.62
N ASN A 490 6.54 22.34 19.93
CA ASN A 490 5.34 22.17 20.74
C ASN A 490 4.37 23.37 20.69
N ASP A 491 4.73 24.49 20.07
CA ASP A 491 3.87 25.68 19.93
C ASP A 491 2.68 25.45 19.00
N LEU A 492 2.72 24.38 18.19
CA LEU A 492 1.62 23.91 17.34
C LEU A 492 0.52 23.18 18.13
N LEU A 493 0.88 22.54 19.25
CA LEU A 493 -0.02 21.64 19.99
C LEU A 493 -1.30 22.31 20.48
N PRO A 494 -1.31 23.57 20.96
CA PRO A 494 -2.56 24.25 21.33
C PRO A 494 -3.53 24.43 20.15
N LEU A 495 -3.01 24.67 18.94
CA LEU A 495 -3.84 24.83 17.74
C LEU A 495 -4.35 23.47 17.25
N LEU A 496 -3.47 22.46 17.22
CA LEU A 496 -3.81 21.08 16.87
C LEU A 496 -4.83 20.48 17.84
N ALA A 497 -4.77 20.82 19.13
CA ALA A 497 -5.73 20.38 20.14
C ALA A 497 -7.17 20.78 19.82
N ASN A 498 -7.42 21.86 19.07
CA ASN A 498 -8.78 22.23 18.70
C ASN A 498 -9.38 21.28 17.66
N LEU A 499 -8.55 20.63 16.85
CA LEU A 499 -8.96 19.73 15.78
C LEU A 499 -9.49 18.39 16.30
N GLN A 500 -9.30 18.07 17.58
CA GLN A 500 -9.94 16.90 18.21
C GLN A 500 -11.47 17.01 18.27
N PHE A 501 -12.02 18.20 17.97
CA PHE A 501 -13.45 18.50 17.92
C PHE A 501 -13.94 18.79 16.50
N ASP A 502 -13.12 18.52 15.47
CA ASP A 502 -13.51 18.75 14.07
C ASP A 502 -14.73 17.89 13.70
N SER A 503 -15.59 18.45 12.85
CA SER A 503 -16.77 17.74 12.35
C SER A 503 -16.43 16.64 11.35
N ASP A 504 -15.30 16.75 10.64
CA ASP A 504 -14.82 15.73 9.72
C ASP A 504 -13.93 14.72 10.47
N ILE A 505 -14.43 13.48 10.54
CA ILE A 505 -13.77 12.38 11.23
C ILE A 505 -12.36 12.08 10.68
N ASN A 506 -12.10 12.37 9.40
CA ASN A 506 -10.80 12.15 8.78
C ASN A 506 -9.77 13.18 9.26
N VAL A 507 -10.20 14.40 9.59
CA VAL A 507 -9.33 15.42 10.21
C VAL A 507 -8.91 14.95 11.60
N VAL A 508 -9.86 14.47 12.41
CA VAL A 508 -9.59 13.91 13.75
C VAL A 508 -8.66 12.70 13.66
N ASN A 509 -8.92 11.79 12.71
CA ASN A 509 -8.07 10.62 12.49
C ASN A 509 -6.65 11.01 12.08
N GLN A 510 -6.49 11.97 11.16
CA GLN A 510 -5.18 12.47 10.76
C GLN A 510 -4.45 13.14 11.94
N LEU A 511 -5.16 13.90 12.78
CA LEU A 511 -4.58 14.46 14.00
C LEU A 511 -4.04 13.34 14.90
N ALA A 512 -4.83 12.31 15.18
CA ALA A 512 -4.41 11.17 15.99
C ALA A 512 -3.14 10.52 15.43
N LEU A 513 -3.09 10.27 14.11
CA LEU A 513 -1.91 9.71 13.44
C LEU A 513 -0.67 10.59 13.60
N SER A 514 -0.81 11.91 13.48
CA SER A 514 0.33 12.85 13.43
C SER A 514 0.93 13.12 14.80
N LEU A 515 0.11 13.08 15.85
CA LEU A 515 0.56 13.27 17.24
C LEU A 515 1.57 12.22 17.71
N ARG A 516 1.69 11.08 17.03
CA ARG A 516 2.76 10.09 17.28
C ARG A 516 4.15 10.68 17.22
N PHE A 517 4.35 11.72 16.43
CA PHE A 517 5.66 12.33 16.24
C PHE A 517 6.06 13.30 17.35
N SER A 518 5.15 13.64 18.26
CA SER A 518 5.44 14.51 19.40
C SER A 518 5.57 13.71 20.70
N LEU A 519 6.72 13.87 21.38
CA LEU A 519 6.97 13.32 22.71
C LEU A 519 6.40 14.18 23.85
N SER A 520 5.74 15.29 23.54
CA SER A 520 5.17 16.17 24.55
C SER A 520 4.03 15.49 25.32
N PRO A 521 3.96 15.64 26.67
CA PRO A 521 2.80 15.20 27.46
C PRO A 521 1.48 15.75 26.93
N LYS A 522 1.50 16.94 26.33
CA LYS A 522 0.30 17.55 25.75
C LYS A 522 -0.24 16.76 24.55
N ALA A 523 0.62 16.14 23.75
CA ALA A 523 0.18 15.27 22.66
C ALA A 523 -0.52 14.01 23.19
N ALA A 524 0.01 13.42 24.27
CA ALA A 524 -0.62 12.29 24.95
C ALA A 524 -2.00 12.67 25.53
N GLU A 525 -2.14 13.85 26.15
CA GLU A 525 -3.44 14.35 26.63
C GLU A 525 -4.47 14.47 25.50
N ILE A 526 -4.07 15.00 24.34
CA ILE A 526 -4.95 15.13 23.18
C ILE A 526 -5.35 13.75 22.66
N LEU A 527 -4.40 12.82 22.54
CA LEU A 527 -4.69 11.43 22.13
C LEU A 527 -5.66 10.73 23.08
N THR A 528 -5.49 10.89 24.39
CA THR A 528 -6.43 10.36 25.39
C THR A 528 -7.82 10.95 25.22
N SER A 529 -7.93 12.27 25.04
CA SER A 529 -9.23 12.92 24.84
C SER A 529 -9.93 12.49 23.54
N ILE A 530 -9.17 12.28 22.46
CA ILE A 530 -9.68 11.67 21.22
C ILE A 530 -10.19 10.25 21.48
N SER A 531 -9.41 9.43 22.19
CA SER A 531 -9.80 8.04 22.51
C SER A 531 -11.08 7.96 23.32
N GLU A 532 -11.27 8.86 24.28
CA GLU A 532 -12.49 8.90 25.12
C GLU A 532 -13.72 9.34 24.33
N ARG A 533 -13.55 10.31 23.42
CA ARG A 533 -14.65 10.86 22.60
C ARG A 533 -15.10 9.91 21.49
N TYR A 534 -14.17 9.18 20.89
CA TYR A 534 -14.41 8.34 19.71
C TYR A 534 -14.19 6.85 20.03
N VAL A 535 -14.54 6.42 21.25
CA VAL A 535 -14.33 5.04 21.73
C VAL A 535 -14.97 3.97 20.85
N ASP A 536 -16.07 4.31 20.17
CA ASP A 536 -16.79 3.39 19.27
C ASP A 536 -16.29 3.45 17.81
N ASN A 537 -15.39 4.37 17.48
CA ASN A 537 -14.82 4.48 16.14
C ASN A 537 -13.55 3.63 16.01
N GLU A 538 -13.68 2.48 15.34
CA GLU A 538 -12.59 1.51 15.13
C GLU A 538 -11.31 2.14 14.57
N ILE A 539 -11.43 3.06 13.59
CA ILE A 539 -10.28 3.65 12.90
C ILE A 539 -9.54 4.63 13.82
N ILE A 540 -10.26 5.51 14.50
CA ILE A 540 -9.65 6.47 15.42
C ILE A 540 -9.01 5.75 16.61
N VAL A 541 -9.70 4.78 17.22
CA VAL A 541 -9.16 4.00 18.33
C VAL A 541 -7.85 3.32 17.93
N ARG A 542 -7.81 2.76 16.72
CA ARG A 542 -6.58 2.18 16.16
C ARG A 542 -5.48 3.22 15.97
N SER A 543 -5.79 4.36 15.34
CA SER A 543 -4.81 5.43 15.10
C SER A 543 -4.22 5.99 16.41
N VAL A 544 -5.06 6.14 17.44
CA VAL A 544 -4.60 6.55 18.78
C VAL A 544 -3.71 5.48 19.39
N PHE A 545 -4.14 4.21 19.35
CA PHE A 545 -3.36 3.09 19.85
C PHE A 545 -1.98 3.02 19.17
N ASP A 546 -1.94 3.01 17.84
CA ASP A 546 -0.70 2.97 17.05
C ASP A 546 0.22 4.16 17.39
N SER A 547 -0.35 5.34 17.65
CA SER A 547 0.40 6.54 17.99
C SER A 547 1.00 6.51 19.41
N PHE A 548 0.33 5.86 20.37
CA PHE A 548 0.94 5.57 21.67
C PHE A 548 2.08 4.56 21.55
N GLN A 549 1.94 3.55 20.70
CA GLN A 549 2.96 2.50 20.50
C GLN A 549 4.26 3.04 19.89
N GLU A 550 4.20 4.03 18.99
CA GLU A 550 5.41 4.63 18.39
C GLU A 550 6.30 5.33 19.42
N ASN A 551 5.71 5.90 20.48
CA ASN A 551 6.44 6.52 21.59
C ASN A 551 6.75 5.55 22.73
N ASP A 552 6.37 4.27 22.59
CA ASP A 552 6.64 3.27 23.60
C ASP A 552 8.09 2.76 23.52
N THR A 553 8.93 3.29 24.41
CA THR A 553 10.34 2.91 24.49
C THR A 553 10.56 1.43 24.79
N ASP A 554 9.62 0.78 25.47
CA ASP A 554 9.74 -0.64 25.81
C ASP A 554 9.34 -1.51 24.62
N LEU A 555 8.34 -1.10 23.83
CA LEU A 555 8.05 -1.75 22.55
C LEU A 555 9.24 -1.64 21.59
N LYS A 556 9.93 -0.49 21.55
CA LYS A 556 11.11 -0.32 20.71
C LYS A 556 12.23 -1.29 21.09
N LYS A 557 12.56 -1.39 22.40
CA LYS A 557 13.53 -2.38 22.91
C LYS A 557 13.11 -3.81 22.58
N LEU A 558 11.82 -4.11 22.69
CA LEU A 558 11.30 -5.44 22.35
C LEU A 558 11.47 -5.74 20.86
N LYS A 559 11.13 -4.80 19.97
CA LYS A 559 11.34 -4.92 18.52
C LYS A 559 12.81 -5.19 18.19
N ASP A 560 13.73 -4.50 18.86
CA ASP A 560 15.17 -4.71 18.71
C ASP A 560 15.60 -6.11 19.20
N LEU A 561 15.07 -6.56 20.34
CA LEU A 561 15.33 -7.89 20.91
C LEU A 561 14.92 -9.02 19.95
N VAL A 562 13.77 -8.88 19.28
CA VAL A 562 13.22 -9.90 18.37
C VAL A 562 13.53 -9.67 16.91
N ALA A 563 14.39 -8.70 16.58
CA ALA A 563 14.63 -8.26 15.20
C ALA A 563 15.04 -9.40 14.24
N LYS A 564 15.77 -10.38 14.77
CA LYS A 564 16.29 -11.54 14.03
C LYS A 564 15.32 -12.73 13.92
N GLU A 565 14.19 -12.69 14.61
CA GLU A 565 13.21 -13.78 14.59
C GLU A 565 12.40 -13.81 13.27
N PRO A 566 11.72 -14.92 12.93
CA PRO A 566 10.78 -14.95 11.81
C PRO A 566 9.63 -13.93 11.97
N ASN A 567 9.10 -13.39 10.86
CA ASN A 567 8.01 -12.39 10.92
C ASN A 567 6.75 -12.92 11.64
N SER A 568 6.43 -14.21 11.52
CA SER A 568 5.34 -14.85 12.27
C SER A 568 5.55 -14.76 13.78
N VAL A 569 6.77 -15.01 14.24
CA VAL A 569 7.18 -14.94 15.65
C VAL A 569 7.14 -13.50 16.16
N LYS A 570 7.74 -12.55 15.41
CA LYS A 570 7.72 -11.12 15.78
C LYS A 570 6.30 -10.61 15.99
N LYS A 571 5.39 -10.91 15.06
CA LYS A 571 3.98 -10.49 15.15
C LYS A 571 3.32 -11.00 16.42
N ARG A 572 3.54 -12.27 16.77
CA ARG A 572 2.99 -12.87 17.99
C ARG A 572 3.55 -12.26 19.26
N ILE A 573 4.86 -12.01 19.32
CA ILE A 573 5.49 -11.37 20.48
C ILE A 573 5.00 -9.94 20.67
N ILE A 574 4.88 -9.16 19.58
CA ILE A 574 4.33 -7.80 19.62
C ILE A 574 2.85 -7.81 20.03
N LYS A 575 2.06 -8.76 19.52
CA LYS A 575 0.66 -8.93 19.94
C LYS A 575 0.57 -9.30 21.43
N GLY A 576 1.46 -10.16 21.91
CA GLY A 576 1.61 -10.50 23.33
C GLY A 576 1.97 -9.30 24.21
N TYR A 577 2.90 -8.44 23.75
CA TYR A 577 3.22 -7.18 24.41
C TYR A 577 2.00 -6.27 24.54
N ASN A 578 1.24 -6.11 23.46
CA ASN A 578 0.03 -5.30 23.45
C ASN A 578 -1.04 -5.86 24.39
N ASN A 579 -1.27 -7.18 24.36
CA ASN A 579 -2.18 -7.88 25.27
C ASN A 579 -1.76 -7.67 26.74
N TYR A 580 -0.46 -7.74 27.02
CA TYR A 580 0.10 -7.48 28.36
C TYR A 580 -0.16 -6.05 28.82
N LYS A 581 0.14 -5.06 27.96
CA LYS A 581 -0.07 -3.64 28.26
C LYS A 581 -1.56 -3.31 28.43
N GLN A 582 -2.45 -4.06 27.78
CA GLN A 582 -3.89 -3.88 27.91
C GLN A 582 -4.46 -4.49 29.21
N SER A 583 -4.05 -5.71 29.57
CA SER A 583 -4.76 -6.50 30.58
C SER A 583 -3.94 -6.91 31.81
N CYS A 584 -2.62 -6.83 31.75
CA CYS A 584 -1.73 -7.34 32.81
C CYS A 584 -0.95 -6.24 33.54
N VAL A 585 -0.74 -5.08 32.89
CA VAL A 585 0.14 -4.00 33.35
C VAL A 585 -0.29 -3.40 34.69
N THR A 586 -1.59 -3.37 34.98
CA THR A 586 -2.16 -2.75 36.20
C THR A 586 -1.72 -3.45 37.47
N CYS A 587 -1.43 -4.76 37.40
CA CYS A 587 -0.96 -5.55 38.54
C CYS A 587 0.56 -5.78 38.49
N HIS A 588 1.09 -6.06 37.29
CA HIS A 588 2.49 -6.49 37.13
C HIS A 588 3.46 -5.37 36.72
N GLY A 589 2.97 -4.15 36.47
CA GLY A 589 3.79 -2.98 36.12
C GLY A 589 4.26 -2.99 34.66
N SER A 590 4.56 -1.83 34.09
CA SER A 590 5.01 -1.77 32.69
C SER A 590 6.35 -2.45 32.43
N ASP A 591 7.17 -2.59 33.46
CA ASP A 591 8.49 -3.22 33.42
C ASP A 591 8.50 -4.66 33.96
N LEU A 592 7.32 -5.25 34.19
CA LEU A 592 7.13 -6.60 34.73
C LEU A 592 7.71 -6.80 36.14
N LYS A 593 8.10 -5.74 36.85
CA LYS A 593 8.66 -5.83 38.22
C LYS A 593 7.59 -5.79 39.32
N GLY A 594 6.32 -5.64 38.96
CA GLY A 594 5.20 -5.48 39.89
C GLY A 594 4.90 -4.01 40.20
N VAL A 595 3.64 -3.71 40.49
CA VAL A 595 3.22 -2.38 40.97
C VAL A 595 3.34 -2.32 42.49
N VAL A 596 3.94 -1.25 43.01
CA VAL A 596 4.17 -1.02 44.44
C VAL A 596 2.98 -0.26 45.05
N ASN A 597 2.41 -0.79 46.14
CA ASN A 597 1.37 -0.16 46.94
C ASN A 597 1.94 0.94 47.87
N GLU A 598 1.06 1.74 48.48
CA GLU A 598 1.45 2.79 49.45
C GLU A 598 2.26 2.25 50.63
N ASP A 599 1.99 1.00 51.05
CA ASP A 599 2.69 0.29 52.12
C ASP A 599 4.01 -0.37 51.67
N LYS A 600 4.43 -0.12 50.42
CA LYS A 600 5.60 -0.73 49.74
C LYS A 600 5.49 -2.23 49.46
N SER A 601 4.32 -2.84 49.66
CA SER A 601 4.04 -4.20 49.16
C SER A 601 3.85 -4.18 47.64
N LEU A 602 3.90 -5.35 46.99
CA LEU A 602 3.62 -5.47 45.56
C LEU A 602 2.21 -6.02 45.36
N ILE A 603 1.44 -5.43 44.44
CA ILE A 603 0.08 -5.89 44.09
C ILE A 603 0.11 -7.35 43.60
N ALA A 604 1.07 -7.66 42.73
CA ALA A 604 1.28 -8.97 42.15
C ALA A 604 2.79 -9.28 42.10
N PRO A 605 3.19 -10.55 42.00
CA PRO A 605 4.59 -10.91 41.92
C PRO A 605 5.26 -10.32 40.66
N PRO A 606 6.57 -10.00 40.72
CA PRO A 606 7.36 -9.71 39.54
C PRO A 606 7.31 -10.88 38.56
N LEU A 607 7.10 -10.58 37.28
CA LEU A 607 7.19 -11.57 36.21
C LEU A 607 8.59 -11.63 35.60
N ILE A 608 9.37 -10.55 35.71
CA ILE A 608 10.78 -10.54 35.29
C ILE A 608 11.63 -11.35 36.29
N GLY A 609 12.49 -12.23 35.78
CA GLY A 609 13.29 -13.18 36.55
C GLY A 609 12.47 -14.29 37.25
N SER A 610 11.19 -14.45 36.94
CA SER A 610 10.33 -15.43 37.62
C SER A 610 10.66 -16.87 37.20
N GLU A 611 10.99 -17.71 38.19
CA GLU A 611 11.23 -19.16 37.96
C GLU A 611 10.00 -19.86 37.40
N THR A 612 8.80 -19.48 37.83
CA THR A 612 7.54 -20.04 37.29
C THR A 612 7.37 -19.67 35.82
N VAL A 613 7.72 -18.44 35.44
CA VAL A 613 7.66 -18.00 34.03
C VAL A 613 8.71 -18.71 33.18
N LYS A 614 9.92 -18.91 33.71
CA LYS A 614 11.04 -19.56 32.99
C LYS A 614 10.96 -21.09 32.99
N GLY A 615 10.18 -21.68 33.90
CA GLY A 615 9.96 -23.12 34.02
C GLY A 615 9.00 -23.67 32.97
N ASP A 616 8.22 -24.67 33.37
CA ASP A 616 7.25 -25.33 32.50
C ASP A 616 6.19 -24.35 31.99
N LYS A 617 6.04 -24.29 30.66
CA LYS A 617 5.09 -23.39 30.01
C LYS A 617 3.65 -23.76 30.34
N ASP A 618 3.36 -25.03 30.60
CA ASP A 618 2.02 -25.49 30.94
C ASP A 618 1.53 -24.90 32.27
N VAL A 619 2.43 -24.70 33.23
CA VAL A 619 2.12 -24.08 34.52
C VAL A 619 1.61 -22.66 34.34
N VAL A 620 2.26 -21.86 33.48
CA VAL A 620 1.84 -20.48 33.21
C VAL A 620 0.49 -20.43 32.50
N VAL A 621 0.23 -21.38 31.59
CA VAL A 621 -1.06 -21.50 30.91
C VAL A 621 -2.16 -21.85 31.91
N LYS A 622 -1.94 -22.82 32.81
CA LYS A 622 -2.88 -23.19 33.88
C LYS A 622 -3.20 -22.00 34.79
N ILE A 623 -2.20 -21.19 35.13
CA ILE A 623 -2.37 -19.95 35.90
C ILE A 623 -3.28 -18.98 35.16
N LEU A 624 -3.04 -18.71 33.87
CA LEU A 624 -3.88 -17.77 33.12
C LEU A 624 -5.31 -18.30 32.90
N LEU A 625 -5.51 -19.62 32.77
CA LEU A 625 -6.82 -20.22 32.54
C LEU A 625 -7.66 -20.37 33.81
N ASN A 626 -7.06 -20.60 34.98
CA ASN A 626 -7.82 -20.90 36.19
C ASN A 626 -7.52 -19.97 37.37
N GLY A 627 -6.58 -19.03 37.20
CA GLY A 627 -6.14 -18.11 38.26
C GLY A 627 -5.18 -18.75 39.27
N LEU A 628 -4.60 -17.93 40.14
CA LEU A 628 -3.63 -18.33 41.16
C LEU A 628 -3.93 -17.65 42.51
N THR A 629 -3.78 -18.40 43.61
CA THR A 629 -3.94 -17.91 44.98
C THR A 629 -2.87 -18.50 45.90
N GLY A 630 -2.68 -17.88 47.07
CA GLY A 630 -1.75 -18.34 48.10
C GLY A 630 -0.31 -17.85 47.90
N PRO A 631 0.62 -18.29 48.76
CA PRO A 631 1.95 -17.71 48.82
C PRO A 631 2.83 -18.13 47.64
N ILE A 632 3.62 -17.19 47.13
CA ILE A 632 4.66 -17.42 46.13
C ILE A 632 6.01 -17.15 46.80
N LYS A 633 6.84 -18.20 46.92
CA LYS A 633 8.11 -18.17 47.67
C LYS A 633 7.94 -17.64 49.10
N GLY A 634 6.87 -18.06 49.78
CA GLY A 634 6.56 -17.67 51.16
C GLY A 634 6.04 -16.24 51.32
N LYS A 635 5.79 -15.51 50.23
CA LYS A 635 5.18 -14.18 50.25
C LYS A 635 3.75 -14.24 49.72
N GLU A 636 2.82 -13.67 50.48
CA GLU A 636 1.41 -13.56 50.09
C GLU A 636 1.21 -12.43 49.08
N TYR A 637 0.33 -12.70 48.12
CA TYR A 637 -0.16 -11.75 47.12
C TYR A 637 -1.68 -11.85 47.03
N GLY A 638 -2.31 -10.90 46.33
CA GLY A 638 -3.73 -11.01 46.00
C GLY A 638 -4.02 -12.21 45.07
N VAL A 639 -5.30 -12.50 44.91
CA VAL A 639 -5.76 -13.53 43.96
C VAL A 639 -5.55 -13.02 42.52
N MET A 640 -4.88 -13.81 41.69
CA MET A 640 -4.84 -13.60 40.24
C MET A 640 -6.09 -14.22 39.63
N LEU A 641 -6.95 -13.37 39.05
CA LEU A 641 -8.19 -13.82 38.41
C LEU A 641 -7.90 -14.53 37.06
N PRO A 642 -8.68 -15.55 36.70
CA PRO A 642 -8.55 -16.24 35.43
C PRO A 642 -8.85 -15.32 34.25
N MET A 643 -8.09 -15.49 33.17
CA MET A 643 -8.25 -14.81 31.87
C MET A 643 -8.86 -15.75 30.81
N ALA A 644 -9.56 -16.81 31.24
CA ALA A 644 -10.11 -17.86 30.39
C ALA A 644 -11.15 -17.39 29.36
N SER A 645 -11.73 -16.20 29.52
CA SER A 645 -12.65 -15.63 28.53
C SER A 645 -11.96 -15.23 27.22
N ASN A 646 -10.63 -15.05 27.24
CA ASN A 646 -9.85 -14.81 26.03
C ASN A 646 -9.63 -16.10 25.24
N ASP A 647 -9.46 -15.97 23.93
CA ASP A 647 -9.18 -17.11 23.07
C ASP A 647 -7.77 -17.69 23.28
N ASP A 648 -7.56 -18.88 22.73
CA ASP A 648 -6.30 -19.63 22.90
C ASP A 648 -5.09 -18.90 22.29
N GLU A 649 -5.30 -18.11 21.23
CA GLU A 649 -4.22 -17.38 20.58
C GLU A 649 -3.80 -16.18 21.44
N TRP A 650 -4.75 -15.47 22.03
CA TRP A 650 -4.50 -14.35 22.94
C TRP A 650 -3.67 -14.78 24.15
N ILE A 651 -4.02 -15.91 24.77
CA ILE A 651 -3.29 -16.47 25.92
C ILE A 651 -1.89 -16.92 25.49
N ALA A 652 -1.77 -17.60 24.35
CA ALA A 652 -0.49 -18.05 23.83
C ALA A 652 0.47 -16.88 23.54
N ASP A 653 -0.05 -15.81 22.93
CA ASP A 653 0.73 -14.63 22.56
C ASP A 653 1.23 -13.88 23.80
N VAL A 654 0.38 -13.62 24.81
CA VAL A 654 0.79 -12.88 26.03
C VAL A 654 1.83 -13.66 26.85
N ILE A 655 1.68 -14.98 26.97
CA ILE A 655 2.67 -15.81 27.69
C ILE A 655 3.98 -15.85 26.91
N SER A 656 3.92 -15.99 25.58
CA SER A 656 5.12 -16.00 24.75
C SER A 656 5.92 -14.70 24.87
N TYR A 657 5.24 -13.55 24.91
CA TYR A 657 5.91 -12.27 25.20
C TYR A 657 6.60 -12.27 26.57
N ILE A 658 5.87 -12.66 27.63
CA ILE A 658 6.40 -12.70 29.01
C ILE A 658 7.60 -13.66 29.12
N ARG A 659 7.61 -14.77 28.38
CA ARG A 659 8.74 -15.71 28.33
C ARG A 659 9.94 -15.13 27.59
N ILE A 660 9.73 -14.53 26.41
CA ILE A 660 10.82 -13.94 25.61
C ILE A 660 11.53 -12.80 26.36
N ILE A 661 10.78 -11.92 27.05
CA ILE A 661 11.40 -10.84 27.84
C ILE A 661 12.17 -11.36 29.08
N ASN A 662 11.98 -12.65 29.42
CA ASN A 662 12.71 -13.38 30.46
C ASN A 662 13.87 -14.23 29.92
N ASP A 663 14.29 -13.99 28.66
CA ASP A 663 15.29 -14.77 27.92
C ASP A 663 14.90 -16.24 27.72
N GLU A 664 13.60 -16.55 27.76
CA GLU A 664 13.09 -17.91 27.56
C GLU A 664 12.49 -18.06 26.14
N LYS A 665 13.17 -18.85 25.32
CA LYS A 665 12.84 -18.99 23.88
C LYS A 665 11.71 -19.96 23.60
N SER A 666 11.36 -20.82 24.56
CA SER A 666 10.24 -21.74 24.41
C SER A 666 8.92 -20.97 24.44
N MET A 667 8.31 -20.77 23.26
CA MET A 667 7.01 -20.12 23.12
C MET A 667 5.85 -21.07 23.47
N VAL A 668 4.72 -20.46 23.82
CA VAL A 668 3.44 -21.16 23.95
C VAL A 668 2.68 -21.00 22.65
N ASP A 669 2.20 -22.09 22.08
CA ASP A 669 1.36 -22.08 20.88
C ASP A 669 -0.12 -22.23 21.24
N LYS A 670 -0.99 -21.87 20.29
CA LYS A 670 -2.44 -22.00 20.43
C LYS A 670 -2.84 -23.43 20.83
N GLN A 671 -2.17 -24.43 20.26
CA GLN A 671 -2.42 -25.84 20.53
C GLN A 671 -2.07 -26.23 21.97
N ASP A 672 -1.02 -25.62 22.56
CA ASP A 672 -0.70 -25.84 23.97
C ASP A 672 -1.85 -25.36 24.86
N VAL A 673 -2.33 -24.13 24.60
CA VAL A 673 -3.44 -23.55 25.37
C VAL A 673 -4.72 -24.35 25.20
N SER A 674 -5.05 -24.75 23.97
CA SER A 674 -6.25 -25.53 23.68
C SER A 674 -6.25 -26.87 24.41
N ARG A 675 -5.11 -27.58 24.39
CA ARG A 675 -4.92 -28.83 25.13
C ARG A 675 -5.12 -28.62 26.63
N ILE A 676 -4.44 -27.64 27.23
CA ILE A 676 -4.48 -27.41 28.68
C ILE A 676 -5.85 -26.92 29.12
N ARG A 677 -6.54 -26.14 28.29
CA ARG A 677 -7.92 -25.70 28.55
C ARG A 677 -8.86 -26.89 28.65
N GLU A 678 -8.70 -27.90 27.79
CA GLU A 678 -9.47 -29.13 27.88
C GLU A 678 -9.07 -29.96 29.12
N GLU A 679 -7.78 -30.09 29.42
CA GLU A 679 -7.28 -30.80 30.61
C GLU A 679 -7.76 -30.17 31.93
N THR A 680 -7.99 -28.86 31.95
CA THR A 680 -8.37 -28.10 33.15
C THR A 680 -9.82 -27.65 33.18
N LYS A 681 -10.66 -28.10 32.23
CA LYS A 681 -12.07 -27.67 32.11
C LYS A 681 -12.90 -27.89 33.38
N ASP A 682 -12.57 -28.93 34.14
CA ASP A 682 -13.27 -29.33 35.36
C ASP A 682 -12.62 -28.74 36.63
N LYS A 683 -11.52 -27.96 36.50
CA LYS A 683 -10.86 -27.31 37.64
C LYS A 683 -11.79 -26.26 38.24
N LYS A 684 -12.09 -26.43 39.53
CA LYS A 684 -12.85 -25.46 40.33
C LYS A 684 -11.90 -24.64 41.21
N GLY A 685 -12.12 -23.33 41.24
CA GLY A 685 -11.30 -22.39 42.01
C GLY A 685 -9.88 -22.22 41.47
N TYR A 686 -9.11 -21.36 42.13
CA TYR A 686 -7.75 -21.00 41.72
C TYR A 686 -6.74 -22.14 41.98
N TRP A 687 -5.63 -22.14 41.26
CA TRP A 687 -4.48 -22.96 41.60
C TRP A 687 -3.74 -22.38 42.81
N THR A 688 -3.07 -23.23 43.56
CA THR A 688 -1.92 -22.83 44.39
C THR A 688 -0.62 -23.18 43.68
N LEU A 689 0.46 -22.48 44.00
CA LEU A 689 1.76 -22.79 43.39
C LEU A 689 2.25 -24.19 43.79
N GLU A 690 1.88 -24.68 44.98
CA GLU A 690 2.19 -26.04 45.43
C GLU A 690 1.51 -27.10 44.58
N GLU A 691 0.22 -26.93 44.25
CA GLU A 691 -0.52 -27.84 43.37
C GLU A 691 0.06 -27.89 41.95
N LEU A 692 0.62 -26.79 41.47
CA LEU A 692 1.18 -26.70 40.12
C LEU A 692 2.61 -27.26 40.00
N MET A 693 3.29 -27.48 41.12
CA MET A 693 4.68 -27.94 41.18
C MET A 693 4.80 -29.42 41.59
N GLN A 694 3.67 -30.11 41.77
CA GLN A 694 3.56 -31.56 41.93
C GLN A 694 3.38 -32.23 40.57
#